data_AF-A0A968ZUE9-F1
#
_entry.id   AF-A0A968ZUE9-F1
#
_cell.length_a   1.000
_cell.length_b   1.000
_cell.length_c   1.000
_cell.angle_alpha   90.00
_cell.angle_beta   90.00
_cell.angle_gamma   90.00
#
_symmetry.space_group_name_H-M   'P 1'
#
loop_
_entity.id
_entity.type
_entity.pdbx_description
1 polymer ?
#
loop_
_entity_poly.entity_id
_entity_poly.type
_entity_poly.pdbx_seq_one_letter_code
_entity_poly.pdbx_strand_id
1 'polypeptide(L)'
;MLSVSGRLCQQFGLVCAALLLADKTVLAQSIVAEPGATATQVNQSANQFEITGGTLSADGANLFHSFQQFGLTSEQIADFISPAEVSNIVGRVNGGSASYIDGLLQVSGSQANLFLLNPAGILFGANARLDLGGDFTAATSTGLMFGDRSFAAFGDNNYAALVGDPTGFVFELEQAGAIANAGDLAVASGRSLSLIAATVVNTGTLTAAAGELLVAAVPGASLIRISHPELVLSLEIAPLPATSALALQPFDLPGLLTGEAAPSSTEISVNPDGSVSLVGQSVTIPTAAGTVIVSGLLDTGGVTGGQIAVVGDRVALLDSTLNASGQNGGGTLRIGGDYQGRGSLPGATQTYISADSRLQASATEQGDGGRVIVWADDTTQFYGAIAANGGALAGNGGLVEVSGKDSLVFRGTVDVAAVNGAAGTLLLDPDTLTIIDAADGAGTLDGELTPDTDDKLFAAVPNSGANTISVGQLEAFGSTAQIVLQADNGITIANIASDLIALNLETNLNPDNSVDPLTSGSITFIADADNDGVGNFSMNPGDTIQTNGGSVIIRGADILVGNIQTDAFVIGNVDIQGSSLRIGRIDSGAIGVFGTGRINLTATEGDIVVDSLEAGSGGIRIEAAGLFQAIGSDLEFFTIPPVDFSGVPVSLLVRAFSAQAKQVVILHNGASEPASGEPIVIAGSGTAFALGPSVDNPSAPGQLGTDATYTPFVLGSAEFPVSVSGTVGAIAVGAGSDATLVTSLQNQPFVPGLEPVPPVPDFDAASLDQLEPDADLAASLSRSATASAPTETPENPETPPTNCTAQRIELNPEGLPELRGACLEEDTEQVPAEPK
;
A
#
# COMPACT_ATOMS: atom_id res chain seq x y z
N MET A 1 -0.79 35.48 -35.45
CA MET A 1 -0.57 36.13 -36.77
C MET A 1 -1.19 37.52 -36.76
N LEU A 2 -0.41 38.61 -36.78
CA LEU A 2 -0.93 39.99 -36.65
C LEU A 2 -0.14 40.97 -37.55
N SER A 3 -0.36 40.90 -38.87
CA SER A 3 0.33 41.81 -39.82
C SER A 3 -0.31 41.98 -41.22
N VAL A 4 -1.49 41.42 -41.53
CA VAL A 4 -2.02 41.43 -42.92
C VAL A 4 -3.54 41.69 -43.03
N SER A 5 -4.03 42.79 -42.43
CA SER A 5 -5.44 43.24 -42.65
C SER A 5 -5.59 44.75 -42.93
N GLY A 6 -4.49 45.51 -43.02
CA GLY A 6 -4.52 46.98 -43.10
C GLY A 6 -4.68 47.61 -44.50
N ARG A 7 -4.89 46.82 -45.58
CA ARG A 7 -4.88 47.32 -46.97
C ARG A 7 -5.89 46.63 -47.90
N LEU A 8 -7.19 46.72 -47.59
CA LEU A 8 -8.23 46.42 -48.58
C LEU A 8 -9.54 47.21 -48.40
N CYS A 9 -9.47 48.44 -47.86
CA CYS A 9 -10.65 49.29 -47.63
C CYS A 9 -10.47 50.69 -48.28
N GLN A 10 -10.20 50.72 -49.60
CA GLN A 10 -10.05 51.97 -50.36
C GLN A 10 -10.65 51.97 -51.78
N GLN A 11 -11.48 50.97 -52.10
CA GLN A 11 -12.34 50.96 -53.29
C GLN A 11 -13.72 50.41 -52.90
N PHE A 12 -14.77 50.98 -53.50
CA PHE A 12 -16.19 50.87 -53.13
C PHE A 12 -16.57 51.59 -51.83
N GLY A 13 -17.28 52.71 -51.98
CA GLY A 13 -17.86 53.49 -50.89
C GLY A 13 -19.36 53.26 -50.72
N LEU A 14 -19.91 53.76 -49.60
CA LEU A 14 -21.27 53.51 -49.06
C LEU A 14 -21.47 52.02 -48.71
N VAL A 15 -21.60 51.60 -47.44
CA VAL A 15 -22.36 52.21 -46.33
C VAL A 15 -21.66 51.89 -45.00
N CYS A 16 -21.11 52.88 -44.31
CA CYS A 16 -20.75 52.74 -42.89
C CYS A 16 -21.98 53.08 -42.02
N ALA A 17 -22.86 52.10 -41.84
CA ALA A 17 -23.70 52.09 -40.66
C ALA A 17 -22.79 51.82 -39.47
N ALA A 18 -22.78 52.72 -38.47
CA ALA A 18 -21.98 52.55 -37.28
C ALA A 18 -22.55 51.39 -36.44
N LEU A 19 -21.98 50.19 -36.60
CA LEU A 19 -21.98 49.23 -35.51
C LEU A 19 -21.08 49.80 -34.41
N LEU A 20 -21.70 50.52 -33.48
CA LEU A 20 -21.20 50.59 -32.12
C LEU A 20 -21.21 49.14 -31.59
N LEU A 21 -20.06 48.49 -31.69
CA LEU A 21 -19.73 47.38 -30.79
C LEU A 21 -19.75 47.98 -29.38
N ALA A 22 -20.89 47.83 -28.72
CA ALA A 22 -20.95 48.02 -27.29
C ALA A 22 -20.18 46.83 -26.69
N ASP A 23 -18.95 47.08 -26.25
CA ASP A 23 -18.24 46.13 -25.40
C ASP A 23 -19.15 45.82 -24.21
N LYS A 24 -19.64 44.58 -24.15
CA LYS A 24 -20.32 44.07 -22.96
C LYS A 24 -19.25 43.89 -21.89
N THR A 25 -18.98 44.95 -21.14
CA THR A 25 -18.27 44.82 -19.86
C THR A 25 -19.08 43.88 -18.97
N VAL A 26 -18.56 42.68 -18.76
CA VAL A 26 -19.08 41.71 -17.79
C VAL A 26 -19.02 42.38 -16.42
N LEU A 27 -20.19 42.58 -15.81
CA LEU A 27 -20.29 43.05 -14.42
C LEU A 27 -20.46 41.82 -13.54
N ALA A 28 -19.55 41.61 -12.59
CA ALA A 28 -19.73 40.56 -11.59
C ALA A 28 -21.02 40.77 -10.78
N GLN A 29 -21.59 39.68 -10.28
CA GLN A 29 -22.74 39.77 -9.37
C GLN A 29 -22.34 40.51 -8.09
N SER A 30 -23.22 41.36 -7.59
CA SER A 30 -23.04 42.07 -6.31
C SER A 30 -23.36 41.14 -5.13
N ILE A 31 -22.87 41.46 -3.94
CA ILE A 31 -23.30 40.80 -2.71
C ILE A 31 -24.67 41.36 -2.29
N VAL A 32 -25.66 40.48 -2.13
CA VAL A 32 -27.05 40.82 -1.77
C VAL A 32 -27.51 39.91 -0.65
N ALA A 33 -27.77 40.48 0.54
CA ALA A 33 -28.29 39.74 1.70
C ALA A 33 -29.68 39.13 1.45
N GLU A 34 -29.95 37.96 2.02
CA GLU A 34 -31.27 37.32 2.00
C GLU A 34 -32.24 38.03 2.97
N PRO A 35 -33.36 38.61 2.49
CA PRO A 35 -34.28 39.33 3.36
C PRO A 35 -34.98 38.41 4.37
N GLY A 36 -34.69 38.62 5.66
CA GLY A 36 -35.46 38.03 6.77
C GLY A 36 -35.04 36.63 7.22
N ALA A 37 -34.13 35.96 6.50
CA ALA A 37 -33.64 34.63 6.89
C ALA A 37 -32.56 34.69 8.00
N THR A 38 -31.67 35.67 7.92
CA THR A 38 -30.71 36.06 8.97
C THR A 38 -30.71 37.58 9.10
N ALA A 39 -30.25 38.14 10.22
CA ALA A 39 -30.07 39.59 10.36
C ALA A 39 -28.80 40.11 9.66
N THR A 40 -28.44 39.52 8.51
CA THR A 40 -27.27 39.89 7.71
C THR A 40 -27.43 41.29 7.12
N GLN A 41 -26.39 42.10 7.28
CA GLN A 41 -26.31 43.45 6.74
C GLN A 41 -25.06 43.54 5.86
N VAL A 42 -25.23 44.09 4.66
CA VAL A 42 -24.15 44.28 3.68
C VAL A 42 -24.07 45.77 3.39
N ASN A 43 -23.05 46.43 3.92
CA ASN A 43 -22.82 47.85 3.72
C ASN A 43 -21.68 48.04 2.73
N GLN A 44 -21.99 48.55 1.52
CA GLN A 44 -20.96 48.82 0.52
C GLN A 44 -20.37 50.22 0.70
N SER A 45 -19.05 50.29 0.91
CA SER A 45 -18.25 51.52 0.96
C SER A 45 -17.20 51.47 -0.15
N ALA A 46 -17.47 52.18 -1.25
CA ALA A 46 -16.71 52.08 -2.51
C ALA A 46 -16.59 50.61 -2.98
N ASN A 47 -15.39 50.02 -2.86
CA ASN A 47 -15.11 48.66 -3.30
C ASN A 47 -15.20 47.62 -2.16
N GLN A 48 -15.36 48.03 -0.90
CA GLN A 48 -15.48 47.12 0.25
C GLN A 48 -16.95 46.88 0.59
N PHE A 49 -17.33 45.61 0.75
CA PHE A 49 -18.59 45.17 1.30
C PHE A 49 -18.36 44.73 2.75
N GLU A 50 -18.74 45.59 3.71
CA GLU A 50 -18.74 45.24 5.13
C GLU A 50 -19.96 44.35 5.42
N ILE A 51 -19.70 43.08 5.77
CA ILE A 51 -20.71 42.08 6.12
C ILE A 51 -20.79 42.01 7.64
N THR A 52 -21.96 42.38 8.18
CA THR A 52 -22.20 42.50 9.62
C THR A 52 -23.56 41.89 10.02
N GLY A 53 -23.86 41.86 11.32
CA GLY A 53 -25.11 41.32 11.83
C GLY A 53 -25.09 39.80 11.86
N GLY A 54 -25.90 39.15 11.03
CA GLY A 54 -26.02 37.69 10.98
C GLY A 54 -26.90 37.12 12.10
N THR A 55 -26.77 35.83 12.42
CA THR A 55 -27.53 35.18 13.49
C THR A 55 -26.66 34.13 14.18
N LEU A 56 -26.62 34.14 15.52
CA LEU A 56 -25.77 33.27 16.31
C LEU A 56 -26.46 31.96 16.70
N SER A 57 -25.67 30.91 16.87
CA SER A 57 -26.02 29.71 17.63
C SER A 57 -26.22 30.01 19.13
N ALA A 58 -26.85 29.09 19.88
CA ALA A 58 -27.16 29.33 21.30
C ALA A 58 -25.93 29.33 22.23
N ASP A 59 -24.82 28.74 21.79
CA ASP A 59 -23.49 28.79 22.44
C ASP A 59 -22.66 30.00 21.99
N GLY A 60 -23.07 30.70 20.93
CA GLY A 60 -22.35 31.85 20.35
C GLY A 60 -21.17 31.48 19.43
N ALA A 61 -20.85 30.20 19.26
CA ALA A 61 -19.68 29.74 18.50
C ALA A 61 -19.84 29.90 16.98
N ASN A 62 -21.06 29.83 16.46
CA ASN A 62 -21.36 29.84 15.03
C ASN A 62 -22.18 31.08 14.63
N LEU A 63 -21.69 31.83 13.64
CA LEU A 63 -22.32 33.01 13.09
C LEU A 63 -22.82 32.74 11.66
N PHE A 64 -24.14 32.74 11.48
CA PHE A 64 -24.78 32.43 10.21
C PHE A 64 -25.14 33.70 9.42
N HIS A 65 -24.73 33.72 8.15
CA HIS A 65 -25.10 34.72 7.15
C HIS A 65 -25.84 34.08 5.98
N SER A 66 -26.65 34.87 5.28
CA SER A 66 -27.41 34.38 4.12
C SER A 66 -27.53 35.44 3.03
N PHE A 67 -27.36 35.00 1.79
CA PHE A 67 -27.27 35.86 0.61
C PHE A 67 -28.13 35.30 -0.53
N GLN A 68 -28.77 36.19 -1.28
CA GLN A 68 -29.37 35.84 -2.58
C GLN A 68 -28.29 35.73 -3.67
N GLN A 69 -27.32 36.65 -3.65
CA GLN A 69 -26.20 36.70 -4.57
C GLN A 69 -24.92 37.00 -3.80
N PHE A 70 -23.81 36.42 -4.22
CA PHE A 70 -22.50 36.65 -3.63
C PHE A 70 -21.44 36.60 -4.73
N GLY A 71 -20.83 37.73 -5.04
CA GLY A 71 -19.77 37.83 -6.03
C GLY A 71 -18.91 39.07 -5.81
N LEU A 72 -17.72 39.06 -6.41
CA LEU A 72 -16.72 40.11 -6.32
C LEU A 72 -16.00 40.30 -7.66
N THR A 73 -15.79 41.55 -8.05
CA THR A 73 -14.79 41.93 -9.07
C THR A 73 -13.38 41.99 -8.47
N SER A 74 -12.35 42.02 -9.33
CA SER A 74 -10.93 42.09 -8.96
C SER A 74 -10.51 43.25 -8.06
N GLU A 75 -11.27 44.34 -7.99
CA GLU A 75 -10.97 45.47 -7.09
C GLU A 75 -11.77 45.43 -5.78
N GLN A 76 -12.68 44.47 -5.59
CA GLN A 76 -13.63 44.43 -4.48
C GLN A 76 -13.21 43.51 -3.34
N ILE A 77 -13.68 43.83 -2.14
CA ILE A 77 -13.39 43.12 -0.89
C ILE A 77 -14.72 42.74 -0.23
N ALA A 78 -14.90 41.49 0.18
CA ALA A 78 -15.94 41.08 1.11
C ALA A 78 -15.32 40.89 2.50
N ASP A 79 -15.67 41.76 3.45
CA ASP A 79 -15.10 41.75 4.80
C ASP A 79 -16.17 41.28 5.81
N PHE A 80 -16.02 40.05 6.30
CA PHE A 80 -16.88 39.47 7.34
C PHE A 80 -16.42 39.97 8.71
N ILE A 81 -17.14 40.93 9.27
CA ILE A 81 -16.80 41.54 10.56
C ILE A 81 -17.54 40.79 11.67
N SER A 82 -16.80 40.01 12.45
CA SER A 82 -17.33 39.09 13.47
C SER A 82 -16.88 39.45 14.89
N PRO A 83 -17.69 39.18 15.94
CA PRO A 83 -17.21 39.15 17.32
C PRO A 83 -16.07 38.14 17.53
N ALA A 84 -15.19 38.44 18.47
CA ALA A 84 -13.98 37.65 18.73
C ALA A 84 -14.27 36.25 19.33
N GLU A 85 -15.46 36.05 19.88
CA GLU A 85 -15.93 34.80 20.48
C GLU A 85 -16.48 33.78 19.47
N VAL A 86 -16.64 34.17 18.20
CA VAL A 86 -17.13 33.29 17.13
C VAL A 86 -15.98 32.41 16.62
N SER A 87 -16.20 31.10 16.59
CA SER A 87 -15.30 30.11 16.01
C SER A 87 -15.54 29.91 14.51
N ASN A 88 -16.79 29.91 14.06
CA ASN A 88 -17.16 29.59 12.68
C ASN A 88 -18.15 30.61 12.11
N ILE A 89 -17.83 31.17 10.94
CA ILE A 89 -18.71 32.01 10.12
C ILE A 89 -19.24 31.14 8.98
N VAL A 90 -20.56 31.05 8.82
CA VAL A 90 -21.21 30.24 7.79
C VAL A 90 -22.06 31.13 6.89
N GLY A 91 -21.58 31.38 5.67
CA GLY A 91 -22.32 32.11 4.64
C GLY A 91 -22.99 31.16 3.64
N ARG A 92 -24.32 31.19 3.53
CA ARG A 92 -25.06 30.50 2.45
C ARG A 92 -25.47 31.43 1.33
N VAL A 93 -25.41 30.96 0.10
CA VAL A 93 -25.98 31.62 -1.10
C VAL A 93 -27.14 30.76 -1.61
N ASN A 94 -28.33 31.33 -1.74
CA ASN A 94 -29.54 30.56 -2.06
C ASN A 94 -30.43 31.15 -3.18
N GLY A 95 -30.03 32.23 -3.83
CA GLY A 95 -30.76 32.81 -4.98
C GLY A 95 -30.59 32.04 -6.31
N GLY A 96 -30.00 30.84 -6.28
CA GLY A 96 -29.88 29.94 -7.44
C GLY A 96 -28.86 30.36 -8.51
N SER A 97 -28.02 31.35 -8.23
CA SER A 97 -26.94 31.79 -9.12
C SER A 97 -25.57 31.38 -8.57
N ALA A 98 -24.66 30.93 -9.44
CA ALA A 98 -23.29 30.61 -9.05
C ALA A 98 -22.53 31.88 -8.60
N SER A 99 -21.61 31.70 -7.65
CA SER A 99 -20.77 32.79 -7.12
C SER A 99 -19.54 33.00 -8.00
N TYR A 100 -19.35 34.20 -8.54
CA TYR A 100 -18.09 34.60 -9.18
C TYR A 100 -17.29 35.50 -8.24
N ILE A 101 -16.14 35.02 -7.78
CA ILE A 101 -15.31 35.66 -6.76
C ILE A 101 -13.94 35.92 -7.37
N ASP A 102 -13.71 37.13 -7.87
CA ASP A 102 -12.41 37.56 -8.41
C ASP A 102 -11.70 38.54 -7.46
N GLY A 103 -12.27 38.84 -6.30
CA GLY A 103 -11.73 39.81 -5.33
C GLY A 103 -11.19 39.16 -4.04
N LEU A 104 -11.01 39.99 -3.00
CA LEU A 104 -10.54 39.55 -1.69
C LEU A 104 -11.71 39.10 -0.79
N LEU A 105 -11.62 37.90 -0.22
CA LEU A 105 -12.42 37.49 0.93
C LEU A 105 -11.62 37.73 2.22
N GLN A 106 -12.20 38.47 3.16
CA GLN A 106 -11.55 38.87 4.40
C GLN A 106 -12.42 38.54 5.62
N VAL A 107 -11.79 38.20 6.75
CA VAL A 107 -12.45 38.06 8.06
C VAL A 107 -11.79 39.01 9.06
N SER A 108 -12.59 39.91 9.63
CA SER A 108 -12.14 40.94 10.58
C SER A 108 -12.79 40.78 11.96
N GLY A 109 -12.05 41.13 13.01
CA GLY A 109 -12.55 41.13 14.40
C GLY A 109 -12.45 39.80 15.15
N SER A 110 -12.26 38.68 14.45
CA SER A 110 -12.05 37.34 15.01
C SER A 110 -10.95 36.57 14.26
N GLN A 111 -10.67 35.33 14.70
CA GLN A 111 -9.90 34.34 13.94
C GLN A 111 -10.81 33.19 13.48
N ALA A 112 -12.07 33.49 13.19
CA ALA A 112 -13.06 32.49 12.85
C ALA A 112 -12.75 31.80 11.52
N ASN A 113 -13.12 30.53 11.43
CA ASN A 113 -13.17 29.76 10.20
C ASN A 113 -14.29 30.30 9.30
N LEU A 114 -14.11 30.28 7.98
CA LEU A 114 -15.11 30.74 7.01
C LEU A 114 -15.60 29.60 6.12
N PHE A 115 -16.87 29.24 6.27
CA PHE A 115 -17.59 28.29 5.43
C PHE A 115 -18.47 29.06 4.44
N LEU A 116 -18.21 28.93 3.14
CA LEU A 116 -19.00 29.53 2.07
C LEU A 116 -19.72 28.43 1.27
N LEU A 117 -21.04 28.38 1.38
CA LEU A 117 -21.89 27.39 0.73
C LEU A 117 -22.66 28.01 -0.43
N ASN A 118 -22.47 27.52 -1.65
CA ASN A 118 -23.34 27.84 -2.79
C ASN A 118 -23.62 26.59 -3.64
N PRO A 119 -24.79 25.95 -3.49
CA PRO A 119 -25.18 24.77 -4.28
C PRO A 119 -25.23 24.99 -5.79
N ALA A 120 -25.31 26.24 -6.27
CA ALA A 120 -25.30 26.57 -7.70
C ALA A 120 -23.90 26.58 -8.33
N GLY A 121 -22.83 26.54 -7.52
CA GLY A 121 -21.43 26.55 -7.96
C GLY A 121 -20.63 27.80 -7.53
N ILE A 122 -19.31 27.69 -7.53
CA ILE A 122 -18.37 28.78 -7.16
C ILE A 122 -17.20 28.82 -8.15
N LEU A 123 -16.95 29.99 -8.76
CA LEU A 123 -15.79 30.25 -9.61
C LEU A 123 -14.91 31.31 -8.94
N PHE A 124 -13.71 30.93 -8.52
CA PHE A 124 -12.66 31.85 -8.07
C PHE A 124 -11.85 32.32 -9.28
N GLY A 125 -11.92 33.63 -9.56
CA GLY A 125 -11.20 34.28 -10.65
C GLY A 125 -9.71 34.44 -10.38
N ALA A 126 -8.95 34.86 -11.39
CA ALA A 126 -7.49 34.94 -11.33
C ALA A 126 -6.96 35.95 -10.29
N ASN A 127 -7.77 36.89 -9.83
CA ASN A 127 -7.41 37.86 -8.80
C ASN A 127 -8.00 37.51 -7.42
N ALA A 128 -8.67 36.36 -7.28
CA ALA A 128 -9.26 35.91 -6.03
C ALA A 128 -8.17 35.67 -4.97
N ARG A 129 -8.39 36.19 -3.75
CA ARG A 129 -7.48 36.05 -2.60
C ARG A 129 -8.25 35.85 -1.30
N LEU A 130 -7.55 35.36 -0.28
CA LEU A 130 -8.06 35.19 1.08
C LEU A 130 -7.20 36.01 2.07
N ASP A 131 -7.84 36.63 3.07
CA ASP A 131 -7.20 37.24 4.25
C ASP A 131 -8.03 36.93 5.50
N LEU A 132 -7.79 35.75 6.08
CA LEU A 132 -8.55 35.24 7.23
C LEU A 132 -7.64 34.50 8.21
N GLY A 133 -7.92 34.64 9.51
CA GLY A 133 -7.09 34.11 10.60
C GLY A 133 -7.37 32.65 10.99
N GLY A 134 -8.47 32.08 10.48
CA GLY A 134 -8.91 30.70 10.69
C GLY A 134 -8.71 29.81 9.47
N ASP A 135 -9.56 28.79 9.35
CA ASP A 135 -9.63 27.88 8.20
C ASP A 135 -10.62 28.39 7.13
N PHE A 136 -10.46 27.96 5.87
CA PHE A 136 -11.40 28.27 4.79
C PHE A 136 -12.03 27.00 4.21
N THR A 137 -13.35 27.02 3.99
CA THR A 137 -14.05 25.96 3.27
C THR A 137 -15.03 26.57 2.27
N ALA A 138 -14.89 26.21 1.00
CA ALA A 138 -15.89 26.49 -0.03
C ALA A 138 -16.57 25.18 -0.44
N ALA A 139 -17.90 25.14 -0.44
CA ALA A 139 -18.64 23.94 -0.81
C ALA A 139 -19.92 24.20 -1.61
N THR A 140 -20.33 23.21 -2.41
CA THR A 140 -21.62 23.22 -3.15
C THR A 140 -22.68 22.31 -2.52
N SER A 141 -22.49 21.96 -1.25
CA SER A 141 -23.43 21.15 -0.47
C SER A 141 -24.74 21.92 -0.19
N THR A 142 -25.88 21.21 -0.21
CA THR A 142 -27.17 21.75 0.22
C THR A 142 -27.29 21.86 1.74
N GLY A 143 -26.37 21.27 2.51
CA GLY A 143 -26.30 21.47 3.95
C GLY A 143 -24.92 21.28 4.57
N LEU A 144 -24.81 21.69 5.84
CA LEU A 144 -23.65 21.57 6.71
C LEU A 144 -24.12 21.00 8.06
N MET A 145 -23.54 19.89 8.50
CA MET A 145 -23.94 19.17 9.70
C MET A 145 -23.33 19.75 10.97
N PHE A 146 -24.05 19.62 12.08
CA PHE A 146 -23.64 19.97 13.44
C PHE A 146 -24.16 18.84 14.37
N GLY A 147 -23.43 17.73 14.43
CA GLY A 147 -23.92 16.48 15.02
C GLY A 147 -25.15 15.94 14.28
N ASP A 148 -26.21 15.60 15.02
CA ASP A 148 -27.49 15.08 14.46
C ASP A 148 -28.35 16.16 13.77
N ARG A 149 -27.85 17.38 13.58
CA ARG A 149 -28.58 18.51 12.98
C ARG A 149 -27.87 18.97 11.72
N SER A 150 -28.62 19.61 10.81
CA SER A 150 -28.05 20.23 9.62
C SER A 150 -28.52 21.67 9.49
N PHE A 151 -27.59 22.55 9.15
CA PHE A 151 -27.86 23.82 8.49
C PHE A 151 -28.23 23.54 7.04
N ALA A 152 -29.38 24.01 6.58
CA ALA A 152 -29.82 23.88 5.19
C ALA A 152 -29.54 25.17 4.39
N ALA A 153 -29.01 25.03 3.17
CA ALA A 153 -28.85 26.12 2.21
C ALA A 153 -30.21 26.69 1.76
N PHE A 154 -31.26 25.85 1.77
CA PHE A 154 -32.62 26.21 1.37
C PHE A 154 -33.62 26.07 2.53
N GLY A 155 -34.58 26.99 2.58
CA GLY A 155 -35.60 27.02 3.63
C GLY A 155 -35.12 27.59 4.97
N ASP A 156 -35.93 27.38 6.00
CA ASP A 156 -35.75 27.93 7.35
C ASP A 156 -34.79 27.07 8.18
N ASN A 157 -33.95 27.73 8.99
CA ASN A 157 -33.01 27.09 9.91
C ASN A 157 -33.34 27.42 11.38
N ASN A 158 -33.12 26.45 12.26
CA ASN A 158 -33.12 26.67 13.70
C ASN A 158 -31.70 26.99 14.18
N TYR A 159 -31.22 28.21 13.92
CA TYR A 159 -29.84 28.64 14.20
C TYR A 159 -29.39 28.37 15.64
N ALA A 160 -30.25 28.63 16.62
CA ALA A 160 -29.98 28.37 18.03
C ALA A 160 -29.68 26.88 18.35
N ALA A 161 -30.08 25.96 17.46
CA ALA A 161 -29.86 24.53 17.60
C ALA A 161 -28.56 24.03 16.93
N LEU A 162 -27.89 24.86 16.12
CA LEU A 162 -26.66 24.53 15.38
C LEU A 162 -25.43 24.94 16.20
N VAL A 163 -25.15 24.15 17.23
CA VAL A 163 -24.12 24.39 18.26
C VAL A 163 -22.94 23.43 18.10
N GLY A 164 -21.75 23.82 18.59
CA GLY A 164 -20.50 23.10 18.35
C GLY A 164 -19.99 23.24 16.91
N ASP A 165 -18.94 22.49 16.57
CA ASP A 165 -18.28 22.60 15.26
C ASP A 165 -19.00 21.82 14.14
N PRO A 166 -18.78 22.20 12.86
CA PRO A 166 -19.31 21.45 11.72
C PRO A 166 -18.78 20.01 11.65
N THR A 167 -19.66 19.04 11.35
CA THR A 167 -19.34 17.60 11.37
C THR A 167 -19.55 16.89 10.02
N GLY A 168 -19.85 17.61 8.94
CA GLY A 168 -20.15 16.99 7.65
C GLY A 168 -20.90 17.91 6.67
N PHE A 169 -21.13 17.42 5.46
CA PHE A 169 -21.81 18.14 4.37
C PHE A 169 -22.90 17.27 3.76
N VAL A 170 -24.00 17.89 3.33
CA VAL A 170 -25.16 17.18 2.76
C VAL A 170 -25.34 17.61 1.30
N PHE A 171 -25.41 16.66 0.36
CA PHE A 171 -25.62 16.90 -1.07
C PHE A 171 -26.92 16.25 -1.52
N GLU A 172 -28.05 16.94 -1.35
CA GLU A 172 -29.38 16.39 -1.69
C GLU A 172 -29.71 16.45 -3.20
N LEU A 173 -28.96 17.22 -3.98
CA LEU A 173 -29.16 17.34 -5.43
C LEU A 173 -28.43 16.21 -6.16
N GLU A 174 -29.10 15.56 -7.12
CA GLU A 174 -28.46 14.59 -8.04
C GLU A 174 -27.38 15.27 -8.91
N GLN A 175 -27.60 16.54 -9.25
CA GLN A 175 -26.61 17.43 -9.88
C GLN A 175 -26.38 18.61 -8.94
N ALA A 176 -25.27 18.60 -8.19
CA ALA A 176 -24.81 19.76 -7.43
C ALA A 176 -23.79 20.58 -8.24
N GLY A 177 -23.58 21.85 -7.89
CA GLY A 177 -22.71 22.73 -8.64
C GLY A 177 -21.22 22.35 -8.58
N ALA A 178 -20.45 22.84 -9.55
CA ALA A 178 -18.99 22.71 -9.58
C ALA A 178 -18.27 23.83 -8.79
N ILE A 179 -17.02 23.56 -8.38
CA ILE A 179 -16.06 24.59 -7.96
C ILE A 179 -14.93 24.66 -8.99
N ALA A 180 -14.59 25.88 -9.41
CA ALA A 180 -13.42 26.14 -10.24
C ALA A 180 -12.53 27.20 -9.59
N ASN A 181 -11.22 26.94 -9.47
CA ASN A 181 -10.24 27.92 -8.97
C ASN A 181 -9.18 28.25 -10.02
N ALA A 182 -9.05 29.53 -10.34
CA ALA A 182 -7.94 30.10 -11.10
C ALA A 182 -7.13 31.15 -10.29
N GLY A 183 -7.49 31.39 -9.03
CA GLY A 183 -6.85 32.37 -8.14
C GLY A 183 -5.77 31.80 -7.23
N ASP A 184 -5.25 32.64 -6.35
CA ASP A 184 -4.21 32.33 -5.35
C ASP A 184 -4.85 32.32 -3.95
N LEU A 185 -5.38 31.16 -3.55
CA LEU A 185 -6.12 30.99 -2.31
C LEU A 185 -5.17 30.47 -1.22
N ALA A 186 -4.80 31.35 -0.30
CA ALA A 186 -3.85 31.05 0.77
C ALA A 186 -4.45 31.31 2.16
N VAL A 187 -4.31 30.35 3.08
CA VAL A 187 -4.62 30.52 4.51
C VAL A 187 -3.34 30.68 5.34
N ALA A 188 -3.49 31.11 6.59
CA ALA A 188 -2.35 31.23 7.51
C ALA A 188 -1.67 29.86 7.78
N SER A 189 -0.40 29.88 8.20
CA SER A 189 0.32 28.63 8.46
C SER A 189 -0.33 27.82 9.60
N GLY A 190 -0.43 26.50 9.41
CA GLY A 190 -1.13 25.59 10.32
C GLY A 190 -2.66 25.66 10.25
N ARG A 191 -3.22 26.31 9.23
CA ARG A 191 -4.67 26.34 8.93
C ARG A 191 -5.03 25.43 7.77
N SER A 192 -6.32 25.19 7.59
CA SER A 192 -6.87 24.29 6.57
C SER A 192 -7.62 25.05 5.47
N LEU A 193 -7.51 24.56 4.23
CA LEU A 193 -8.27 25.06 3.08
C LEU A 193 -8.94 23.88 2.37
N SER A 194 -10.27 23.91 2.29
CA SER A 194 -11.08 22.85 1.67
C SER A 194 -11.95 23.35 0.51
N LEU A 195 -11.92 22.64 -0.61
CA LEU A 195 -12.83 22.82 -1.76
C LEU A 195 -13.63 21.53 -1.95
N ILE A 196 -14.96 21.57 -1.77
CA ILE A 196 -15.81 20.36 -1.73
C ILE A 196 -17.05 20.53 -2.62
N ALA A 197 -17.13 19.81 -3.75
CA ALA A 197 -18.20 20.01 -4.74
C ALA A 197 -18.64 18.73 -5.44
N ALA A 198 -19.56 18.82 -6.41
CA ALA A 198 -19.82 17.70 -7.33
C ALA A 198 -18.65 17.47 -8.30
N THR A 199 -18.03 18.56 -8.76
CA THR A 199 -16.84 18.56 -9.63
C THR A 199 -15.94 19.68 -9.14
N VAL A 200 -14.65 19.42 -8.95
CA VAL A 200 -13.68 20.45 -8.57
C VAL A 200 -12.58 20.54 -9.62
N VAL A 201 -12.32 21.75 -10.12
CA VAL A 201 -11.18 22.02 -11.03
C VAL A 201 -10.30 23.12 -10.45
N ASN A 202 -9.03 22.79 -10.19
CA ASN A 202 -8.01 23.78 -9.84
C ASN A 202 -7.07 24.01 -11.03
N THR A 203 -6.81 25.28 -11.34
CA THR A 203 -5.72 25.74 -12.24
C THR A 203 -4.87 26.84 -11.58
N GLY A 204 -5.33 27.41 -10.47
CA GLY A 204 -4.59 28.39 -9.69
C GLY A 204 -3.69 27.76 -8.61
N THR A 205 -3.43 28.53 -7.56
CA THR A 205 -2.64 28.10 -6.40
C THR A 205 -3.54 27.93 -5.17
N LEU A 206 -3.32 26.84 -4.42
CA LEU A 206 -3.88 26.62 -3.08
C LEU A 206 -2.72 26.51 -2.08
N THR A 207 -2.74 27.28 -1.00
CA THR A 207 -1.65 27.29 0.00
C THR A 207 -2.16 27.18 1.43
N ALA A 208 -1.64 26.20 2.16
CA ALA A 208 -1.88 25.98 3.58
C ALA A 208 -0.58 25.50 4.26
N ALA A 209 0.40 26.40 4.39
CA ALA A 209 1.77 26.06 4.83
C ALA A 209 1.80 25.36 6.20
N ALA A 210 2.34 24.13 6.26
CA ALA A 210 2.29 23.23 7.41
C ALA A 210 0.88 22.93 7.96
N GLY A 211 -0.17 23.13 7.16
CA GLY A 211 -1.58 22.84 7.45
C GLY A 211 -2.15 21.80 6.50
N GLU A 212 -3.45 21.90 6.18
CA GLU A 212 -4.16 20.89 5.37
C GLU A 212 -4.83 21.48 4.12
N LEU A 213 -4.69 20.79 2.98
CA LEU A 213 -5.47 21.02 1.76
C LEU A 213 -6.37 19.82 1.48
N LEU A 214 -7.67 20.06 1.34
CA LEU A 214 -8.62 19.05 0.85
C LEU A 214 -9.28 19.53 -0.44
N VAL A 215 -9.14 18.75 -1.51
CA VAL A 215 -9.85 18.96 -2.78
C VAL A 215 -10.71 17.73 -3.02
N ALA A 216 -12.02 17.86 -2.79
CA ALA A 216 -12.96 16.72 -2.81
C ALA A 216 -14.10 16.92 -3.82
N ALA A 217 -14.26 15.95 -4.73
CA ALA A 217 -15.46 15.82 -5.55
C ALA A 217 -16.31 14.65 -5.04
N VAL A 218 -17.60 14.90 -4.84
CA VAL A 218 -18.54 13.93 -4.27
C VAL A 218 -19.76 13.80 -5.19
N PRO A 219 -20.18 12.58 -5.57
CA PRO A 219 -21.39 12.39 -6.36
C PRO A 219 -22.61 13.05 -5.71
N GLY A 220 -23.54 13.57 -6.52
CA GLY A 220 -24.83 14.06 -6.02
C GLY A 220 -25.62 12.98 -5.26
N ALA A 221 -26.61 13.40 -4.48
CA ALA A 221 -27.35 12.53 -3.56
C ALA A 221 -26.45 11.79 -2.54
N SER A 222 -25.50 12.50 -1.92
CA SER A 222 -24.54 11.95 -0.95
C SER A 222 -24.48 12.74 0.37
N LEU A 223 -24.10 12.05 1.43
CA LEU A 223 -23.75 12.59 2.74
C LEU A 223 -22.24 12.44 2.94
N ILE A 224 -21.57 13.53 3.30
CA ILE A 224 -20.18 13.54 3.76
C ILE A 224 -20.19 13.67 5.28
N ARG A 225 -19.46 12.83 5.99
CA ARG A 225 -19.15 13.04 7.42
C ARG A 225 -17.67 13.31 7.61
N ILE A 226 -17.38 14.31 8.43
CA ILE A 226 -16.06 14.54 8.99
C ILE A 226 -16.02 13.74 10.29
N SER A 227 -15.41 12.55 10.25
CA SER A 227 -15.52 11.60 11.35
C SER A 227 -14.72 12.01 12.60
N HIS A 228 -13.75 12.92 12.46
CA HIS A 228 -13.01 13.54 13.56
C HIS A 228 -12.85 15.05 13.34
N PRO A 229 -13.32 15.94 14.24
CA PRO A 229 -13.17 17.39 14.07
C PRO A 229 -11.72 17.90 13.98
N GLU A 230 -10.75 17.13 14.48
CA GLU A 230 -9.31 17.44 14.39
C GLU A 230 -8.60 16.73 13.22
N LEU A 231 -9.31 15.99 12.37
CA LEU A 231 -8.80 15.44 11.10
C LEU A 231 -9.84 15.60 9.98
N VAL A 232 -9.69 16.67 9.18
CA VAL A 232 -10.49 16.92 7.97
C VAL A 232 -10.35 15.77 6.96
N LEU A 233 -9.23 15.04 7.03
CA LEU A 233 -8.85 13.88 6.22
C LEU A 233 -9.60 12.57 6.54
N SER A 234 -10.71 12.63 7.27
CA SER A 234 -11.46 11.44 7.71
C SER A 234 -12.91 11.46 7.20
N LEU A 235 -13.07 11.09 5.92
CA LEU A 235 -14.21 11.47 5.06
C LEU A 235 -15.14 10.31 4.69
N GLU A 236 -16.13 9.96 5.52
CA GLU A 236 -17.13 8.95 5.13
C GLU A 236 -18.13 9.54 4.12
N ILE A 237 -18.22 8.97 2.90
CA ILE A 237 -19.28 9.26 1.93
C ILE A 237 -20.34 8.15 1.99
N ALA A 238 -21.60 8.53 2.22
CA ALA A 238 -22.74 7.61 2.22
C ALA A 238 -23.87 8.12 1.30
N PRO A 239 -24.54 7.26 0.51
CA PRO A 239 -25.63 7.69 -0.36
C PRO A 239 -26.86 8.13 0.46
N LEU A 240 -27.52 9.20 0.00
CA LEU A 240 -28.80 9.65 0.54
C LEU A 240 -29.97 8.98 -0.21
N PRO A 241 -31.04 8.57 0.49
CA PRO A 241 -32.26 8.14 -0.19
C PRO A 241 -32.87 9.35 -0.92
N ALA A 242 -33.12 9.21 -2.22
CA ALA A 242 -33.62 10.29 -3.07
C ALA A 242 -34.90 10.94 -2.49
N THR A 243 -34.77 12.17 -2.00
CA THR A 243 -35.87 13.01 -1.52
C THR A 243 -36.33 13.98 -2.61
N SER A 244 -37.55 14.49 -2.46
CA SER A 244 -38.24 15.30 -3.48
C SER A 244 -37.39 16.46 -4.02
N ALA A 245 -37.15 16.45 -5.33
CA ALA A 245 -36.30 17.41 -6.03
C ALA A 245 -36.59 18.87 -5.64
N LEU A 246 -35.58 19.53 -5.09
CA LEU A 246 -35.50 21.00 -5.05
C LEU A 246 -35.55 21.53 -6.49
N ALA A 247 -36.38 22.53 -6.75
CA ALA A 247 -36.56 23.12 -8.08
C ALA A 247 -35.41 24.09 -8.44
N LEU A 248 -34.19 23.55 -8.47
CA LEU A 248 -32.97 24.23 -8.84
C LEU A 248 -32.28 23.46 -9.97
N GLN A 249 -31.54 24.19 -10.80
CA GLN A 249 -30.66 23.64 -11.81
C GLN A 249 -29.29 24.29 -11.56
N PRO A 250 -28.45 23.70 -10.69
CA PRO A 250 -27.07 24.17 -10.52
C PRO A 250 -26.33 24.19 -11.84
N PHE A 251 -25.32 25.05 -11.93
CA PHE A 251 -24.45 25.06 -13.10
C PHE A 251 -23.48 23.89 -13.01
N ASP A 252 -23.49 23.06 -14.05
CA ASP A 252 -22.39 22.15 -14.35
C ASP A 252 -21.13 22.96 -14.71
N LEU A 253 -19.97 22.30 -14.81
CA LEU A 253 -18.72 22.98 -15.13
C LEU A 253 -18.78 23.78 -16.46
N PRO A 254 -19.34 23.26 -17.58
CA PRO A 254 -19.55 24.07 -18.79
C PRO A 254 -20.43 25.31 -18.55
N GLY A 255 -21.55 25.17 -17.81
CA GLY A 255 -22.44 26.26 -17.49
C GLY A 255 -21.80 27.33 -16.59
N LEU A 256 -20.96 26.92 -15.64
CA LEU A 256 -20.17 27.81 -14.79
C LEU A 256 -19.16 28.62 -15.61
N LEU A 257 -18.52 27.99 -16.59
CA LEU A 257 -17.50 28.58 -17.47
C LEU A 257 -18.06 29.32 -18.71
N THR A 258 -19.37 29.24 -18.97
CA THR A 258 -20.03 29.95 -20.10
C THR A 258 -21.15 30.91 -19.68
N GLY A 259 -21.47 30.95 -18.38
CA GLY A 259 -22.49 31.84 -17.82
C GLY A 259 -22.13 33.34 -17.92
N GLU A 260 -23.07 34.21 -17.50
CA GLU A 260 -22.97 35.67 -17.68
C GLU A 260 -21.77 36.36 -16.98
N ALA A 261 -20.98 35.63 -16.20
CA ALA A 261 -19.83 36.11 -15.44
C ALA A 261 -18.46 35.53 -15.88
N ALA A 262 -18.41 34.68 -16.91
CA ALA A 262 -17.18 33.98 -17.30
C ALA A 262 -16.09 34.93 -17.86
N PRO A 263 -14.89 35.01 -17.25
CA PRO A 263 -13.79 35.83 -17.73
C PRO A 263 -13.01 35.14 -18.86
N SER A 264 -12.37 35.92 -19.74
CA SER A 264 -11.51 35.42 -20.82
C SER A 264 -10.09 35.03 -20.36
N SER A 265 -9.92 34.59 -19.11
CA SER A 265 -8.62 34.48 -18.44
C SER A 265 -8.46 33.25 -17.55
N THR A 266 -9.37 32.27 -17.61
CA THR A 266 -9.13 30.94 -17.06
C THR A 266 -8.28 30.13 -18.04
N GLU A 267 -7.37 29.28 -17.53
CA GLU A 267 -6.73 28.23 -18.32
C GLU A 267 -7.69 27.06 -18.62
N ILE A 268 -9.00 27.30 -18.54
CA ILE A 268 -10.06 26.35 -18.84
C ILE A 268 -10.97 27.01 -19.88
N SER A 269 -11.30 26.27 -20.93
CA SER A 269 -12.14 26.69 -22.05
C SER A 269 -13.27 25.68 -22.28
N VAL A 270 -14.37 26.15 -22.85
CA VAL A 270 -15.49 25.29 -23.27
C VAL A 270 -15.51 25.22 -24.79
N ASN A 271 -15.43 24.00 -25.30
CA ASN A 271 -15.40 23.69 -26.72
C ASN A 271 -16.78 23.87 -27.37
N PRO A 272 -16.87 24.03 -28.71
CA PRO A 272 -18.14 24.23 -29.41
C PRO A 272 -19.14 23.06 -29.31
N ASP A 273 -18.70 21.88 -28.85
CA ASP A 273 -19.53 20.70 -28.59
C ASP A 273 -20.05 20.61 -27.14
N GLY A 274 -19.66 21.56 -26.27
CA GLY A 274 -20.01 21.60 -24.85
C GLY A 274 -19.02 20.88 -23.93
N SER A 275 -17.97 20.24 -24.46
CA SER A 275 -16.89 19.67 -23.65
C SER A 275 -15.99 20.77 -23.06
N VAL A 276 -15.25 20.45 -22.01
CA VAL A 276 -14.32 21.39 -21.34
C VAL A 276 -12.89 20.95 -21.63
N SER A 277 -11.96 21.88 -21.85
CA SER A 277 -10.53 21.59 -22.08
C SER A 277 -9.64 22.62 -21.40
N LEU A 278 -8.46 22.18 -20.94
CA LEU A 278 -7.41 23.08 -20.46
C LEU A 278 -6.78 23.83 -21.63
N VAL A 279 -6.58 25.14 -21.51
CA VAL A 279 -6.07 25.99 -22.59
C VAL A 279 -4.58 25.69 -22.80
N GLY A 280 -4.24 25.10 -23.94
CA GLY A 280 -2.86 24.76 -24.31
C GLY A 280 -2.50 23.28 -24.11
N GLN A 281 -3.33 22.53 -23.38
CA GLN A 281 -3.33 21.07 -23.38
C GLN A 281 -4.46 20.60 -24.32
N SER A 282 -4.26 19.57 -25.14
CA SER A 282 -5.32 19.10 -26.06
C SER A 282 -6.35 18.17 -25.37
N VAL A 283 -6.29 18.14 -24.04
CA VAL A 283 -6.98 17.22 -23.15
C VAL A 283 -8.43 17.66 -22.89
N THR A 284 -9.37 16.71 -22.97
CA THR A 284 -10.78 16.94 -22.60
C THR A 284 -11.06 16.57 -21.14
N ILE A 285 -11.58 17.52 -20.38
CA ILE A 285 -12.04 17.41 -19.00
C ILE A 285 -13.43 16.73 -18.96
N PRO A 286 -13.58 15.58 -18.26
CA PRO A 286 -14.88 15.04 -17.90
C PRO A 286 -15.62 15.95 -16.93
N THR A 287 -16.89 16.18 -17.19
CA THR A 287 -17.77 17.03 -16.37
C THR A 287 -18.72 16.20 -15.48
N ALA A 288 -18.37 14.93 -15.24
CA ALA A 288 -19.13 14.03 -14.39
C ALA A 288 -19.00 14.41 -12.91
N ALA A 289 -20.09 14.25 -12.14
CA ALA A 289 -20.03 14.36 -10.70
C ALA A 289 -19.10 13.28 -10.10
N GLY A 290 -18.39 13.60 -9.03
CA GLY A 290 -17.30 12.80 -8.48
C GLY A 290 -15.93 13.05 -9.14
N THR A 291 -15.81 13.95 -10.11
CA THR A 291 -14.52 14.25 -10.79
C THR A 291 -13.75 15.40 -10.11
N VAL A 292 -12.50 15.16 -9.71
CA VAL A 292 -11.51 16.20 -9.37
C VAL A 292 -10.46 16.32 -10.46
N ILE A 293 -10.13 17.54 -10.84
CA ILE A 293 -8.98 17.86 -11.70
C ILE A 293 -8.13 18.93 -11.04
N VAL A 294 -6.83 18.67 -10.92
CA VAL A 294 -5.86 19.64 -10.39
C VAL A 294 -4.77 19.86 -11.43
N SER A 295 -4.57 21.14 -11.75
CA SER A 295 -3.39 21.72 -12.37
C SER A 295 -2.87 22.85 -11.47
N GLY A 296 -1.70 23.40 -11.75
CA GLY A 296 -1.09 24.46 -10.93
C GLY A 296 -0.45 23.92 -9.64
N LEU A 297 -0.50 24.69 -8.55
CA LEU A 297 0.24 24.43 -7.31
C LEU A 297 -0.70 24.21 -6.10
N LEU A 298 -0.53 23.09 -5.40
CA LEU A 298 -1.04 22.87 -4.05
C LEU A 298 0.16 22.79 -3.10
N ASP A 299 0.27 23.72 -2.15
CA ASP A 299 1.44 23.86 -1.27
C ASP A 299 1.06 23.85 0.22
N THR A 300 1.57 22.85 0.94
CA THR A 300 1.54 22.74 2.41
C THR A 300 2.94 22.64 3.01
N GLY A 301 3.98 23.05 2.28
CA GLY A 301 5.35 23.02 2.76
C GLY A 301 5.57 23.85 4.04
N GLY A 302 6.62 23.50 4.80
CA GLY A 302 6.90 24.16 6.08
C GLY A 302 8.13 23.65 6.82
N VAL A 303 8.17 23.84 8.14
CA VAL A 303 9.21 23.23 8.99
C VAL A 303 9.02 21.71 9.01
N THR A 304 7.79 21.25 9.18
CA THR A 304 7.35 19.90 8.81
C THR A 304 6.31 20.08 7.72
N GLY A 305 6.31 19.20 6.72
CA GLY A 305 5.31 19.25 5.65
C GLY A 305 3.89 18.99 6.18
N GLY A 306 2.91 19.73 5.64
CA GLY A 306 1.49 19.54 5.96
C GLY A 306 0.87 18.36 5.21
N GLN A 307 -0.45 18.40 5.00
CA GLN A 307 -1.21 17.31 4.39
C GLN A 307 -2.01 17.79 3.17
N ILE A 308 -2.00 17.01 2.08
CA ILE A 308 -2.81 17.26 0.88
C ILE A 308 -3.60 16.01 0.56
N ALA A 309 -4.92 16.14 0.45
CA ALA A 309 -5.80 15.08 -0.06
C ALA A 309 -6.59 15.55 -1.30
N VAL A 310 -6.58 14.71 -2.33
CA VAL A 310 -7.33 14.89 -3.57
C VAL A 310 -8.23 13.66 -3.74
N VAL A 311 -9.54 13.85 -3.58
CA VAL A 311 -10.52 12.77 -3.34
C VAL A 311 -11.70 12.89 -4.30
N GLY A 312 -12.07 11.81 -4.96
CA GLY A 312 -13.29 11.72 -5.77
C GLY A 312 -13.41 10.36 -6.45
N ASP A 313 -14.52 10.09 -7.13
CA ASP A 313 -14.66 8.91 -8.00
C ASP A 313 -13.58 8.89 -9.09
N ARG A 314 -13.23 10.06 -9.63
CA ARG A 314 -12.19 10.21 -10.65
C ARG A 314 -11.27 11.37 -10.32
N VAL A 315 -9.96 11.12 -10.34
CA VAL A 315 -8.95 12.11 -9.96
C VAL A 315 -7.91 12.28 -11.06
N ALA A 316 -7.78 13.48 -11.63
CA ALA A 316 -6.75 13.80 -12.61
C ALA A 316 -5.79 14.90 -12.12
N LEU A 317 -4.48 14.64 -12.22
CA LEU A 317 -3.40 15.57 -11.92
C LEU A 317 -2.63 15.93 -13.19
N LEU A 318 -2.75 17.16 -13.68
CA LEU A 318 -2.34 17.60 -15.01
C LEU A 318 -1.40 18.81 -14.93
N ASP A 319 -0.11 18.62 -15.26
CA ASP A 319 0.97 19.62 -15.05
C ASP A 319 0.87 20.26 -13.65
N SER A 320 0.66 19.41 -12.64
CA SER A 320 0.35 19.85 -11.28
C SER A 320 1.54 19.61 -10.34
N THR A 321 1.85 20.58 -9.50
CA THR A 321 2.79 20.39 -8.39
C THR A 321 2.03 20.31 -7.07
N LEU A 322 2.14 19.19 -6.37
CA LEU A 322 1.68 19.04 -4.98
C LEU A 322 2.93 19.02 -4.10
N ASN A 323 3.06 19.97 -3.19
CA ASN A 323 4.21 20.11 -2.29
C ASN A 323 3.79 20.04 -0.82
N ALA A 324 4.15 18.94 -0.17
CA ALA A 324 4.13 18.76 1.28
C ALA A 324 5.56 18.50 1.80
N SER A 325 6.58 19.12 1.21
CA SER A 325 7.97 18.97 1.69
C SER A 325 8.23 19.81 2.95
N GLY A 326 9.13 19.35 3.82
CA GLY A 326 9.50 20.08 5.04
C GLY A 326 11.01 20.21 5.24
N GLN A 327 11.43 21.08 6.15
CA GLN A 327 12.83 21.16 6.60
C GLN A 327 13.19 19.94 7.46
N ASN A 328 12.33 19.63 8.43
CA ASN A 328 12.55 18.67 9.50
C ASN A 328 11.65 17.42 9.42
N GLY A 329 11.11 17.13 8.23
CA GLY A 329 10.22 15.99 7.99
C GLY A 329 9.26 16.26 6.85
N GLY A 330 9.09 15.28 5.97
CA GLY A 330 8.10 15.33 4.91
C GLY A 330 6.65 15.21 5.42
N GLY A 331 5.71 15.76 4.67
CA GLY A 331 4.29 15.70 4.96
C GLY A 331 3.59 14.49 4.34
N THR A 332 2.27 14.59 4.11
CA THR A 332 1.47 13.50 3.53
C THR A 332 0.67 13.96 2.32
N LEU A 333 0.78 13.22 1.21
CA LEU A 333 -0.03 13.36 0.01
C LEU A 333 -0.93 12.11 -0.14
N ARG A 334 -2.23 12.29 -0.35
CA ARG A 334 -3.20 11.21 -0.62
C ARG A 334 -4.02 11.54 -1.86
N ILE A 335 -3.86 10.77 -2.93
CA ILE A 335 -4.47 11.01 -4.23
C ILE A 335 -5.32 9.79 -4.57
N GLY A 336 -6.64 9.97 -4.63
CA GLY A 336 -7.59 8.90 -4.97
C GLY A 336 -7.86 7.88 -3.86
N GLY A 337 -7.20 7.93 -2.70
CA GLY A 337 -7.52 7.03 -1.59
C GLY A 337 -6.53 7.05 -0.42
N ASP A 338 -6.80 6.20 0.58
CA ASP A 338 -5.90 5.88 1.68
C ASP A 338 -4.98 4.69 1.35
N TYR A 339 -3.95 4.47 2.19
CA TYR A 339 -2.93 3.44 2.01
C TYR A 339 -3.55 2.03 1.85
N GLN A 340 -3.18 1.29 0.80
CA GLN A 340 -3.76 -0.01 0.41
C GLN A 340 -5.30 -0.02 0.27
N GLY A 341 -5.91 1.13 -0.07
CA GLY A 341 -7.37 1.30 -0.07
C GLY A 341 -8.01 1.13 1.30
N ARG A 342 -7.22 1.12 2.39
CA ARG A 342 -7.65 0.86 3.76
C ARG A 342 -7.63 2.15 4.56
N GLY A 343 -8.79 2.72 4.80
CA GLY A 343 -8.91 3.89 5.66
C GLY A 343 -10.30 4.48 5.71
N SER A 344 -10.34 5.80 5.84
CA SER A 344 -11.57 6.60 5.92
C SER A 344 -11.80 7.45 4.67
N LEU A 345 -10.78 7.68 3.84
CA LEU A 345 -10.98 8.32 2.54
C LEU A 345 -11.63 7.31 1.57
N PRO A 346 -12.64 7.74 0.78
CA PRO A 346 -13.20 6.94 -0.30
C PRO A 346 -12.13 6.68 -1.37
N GLY A 347 -12.13 5.46 -1.92
CA GLY A 347 -11.37 5.12 -3.11
C GLY A 347 -11.97 5.77 -4.36
N ALA A 348 -11.10 6.32 -5.21
CA ALA A 348 -11.41 6.65 -6.59
C ALA A 348 -11.57 5.36 -7.39
N THR A 349 -12.48 5.31 -8.35
CA THR A 349 -12.44 4.25 -9.36
C THR A 349 -11.27 4.47 -10.33
N GLN A 350 -10.93 5.72 -10.64
CA GLN A 350 -9.91 6.02 -11.64
C GLN A 350 -9.01 7.21 -11.24
N THR A 351 -7.69 6.99 -11.23
CA THR A 351 -6.69 8.02 -10.93
C THR A 351 -5.72 8.18 -12.10
N TYR A 352 -5.51 9.41 -12.56
CA TYR A 352 -4.60 9.75 -13.68
C TYR A 352 -3.62 10.84 -13.26
N ILE A 353 -2.32 10.62 -13.47
CA ILE A 353 -1.26 11.58 -13.13
C ILE A 353 -0.32 11.76 -14.32
N SER A 354 -0.37 12.95 -14.94
CA SER A 354 0.42 13.28 -16.13
C SER A 354 1.94 13.29 -15.88
N ALA A 355 2.72 13.14 -16.95
CA ALA A 355 4.18 13.08 -16.88
C ALA A 355 4.84 14.35 -16.31
N ASP A 356 4.22 15.52 -16.53
CA ASP A 356 4.71 16.80 -16.01
C ASP A 356 4.36 17.05 -14.54
N SER A 357 3.47 16.24 -13.96
CA SER A 357 3.03 16.37 -12.57
C SER A 357 4.10 15.91 -11.56
N ARG A 358 4.24 16.66 -10.46
CA ARG A 358 5.25 16.44 -9.40
C ARG A 358 4.60 16.35 -8.03
N LEU A 359 4.85 15.25 -7.32
CA LEU A 359 4.40 14.99 -5.96
C LEU A 359 5.61 15.03 -5.03
N GLN A 360 5.71 16.05 -4.18
CA GLN A 360 6.88 16.30 -3.34
C GLN A 360 6.50 16.24 -1.86
N ALA A 361 7.10 15.32 -1.12
CA ALA A 361 6.94 15.15 0.32
C ALA A 361 8.30 14.88 1.00
N SER A 362 9.37 15.53 0.54
CA SER A 362 10.73 15.25 1.04
C SER A 362 11.05 16.03 2.32
N ALA A 363 11.94 15.49 3.15
CA ALA A 363 12.66 16.27 4.15
C ALA A 363 13.90 16.90 3.52
N THR A 364 14.15 18.18 3.78
CA THR A 364 15.20 18.96 3.09
C THR A 364 16.43 19.27 3.96
N GLU A 365 16.32 19.22 5.30
CA GLU A 365 17.43 19.41 6.24
C GLU A 365 17.62 18.20 7.17
N GLN A 366 16.73 17.98 8.15
CA GLN A 366 16.87 16.92 9.16
C GLN A 366 15.52 16.27 9.52
N GLY A 367 15.19 15.14 8.91
CA GLY A 367 13.98 14.39 9.21
C GLY A 367 13.70 13.31 8.17
N ASP A 368 12.71 12.48 8.45
CA ASP A 368 12.31 11.41 7.54
C ASP A 368 11.51 11.97 6.35
N GLY A 369 11.61 11.30 5.20
CA GLY A 369 10.75 11.53 4.06
C GLY A 369 9.28 11.26 4.41
N GLY A 370 8.38 11.95 3.71
CA GLY A 370 6.95 11.91 3.95
C GLY A 370 6.26 10.68 3.36
N ARG A 371 4.94 10.76 3.25
CA ARG A 371 4.10 9.70 2.68
C ARG A 371 3.40 10.20 1.41
N VAL A 372 3.44 9.42 0.33
CA VAL A 372 2.71 9.70 -0.92
C VAL A 372 1.91 8.47 -1.31
N ILE A 373 0.59 8.57 -1.26
CA ILE A 373 -0.33 7.50 -1.66
C ILE A 373 -1.04 7.91 -2.94
N VAL A 374 -0.98 7.07 -3.96
CA VAL A 374 -1.76 7.16 -5.19
C VAL A 374 -2.56 5.87 -5.33
N TRP A 375 -3.89 5.97 -5.32
CA TRP A 375 -4.81 4.83 -5.28
C TRP A 375 -5.93 4.94 -6.32
N ALA A 376 -6.39 3.78 -6.81
CA ALA A 376 -7.68 3.61 -7.46
C ALA A 376 -8.19 2.16 -7.30
N ASP A 377 -9.51 1.99 -7.21
CA ASP A 377 -10.22 0.71 -7.08
C ASP A 377 -10.36 -0.05 -8.42
N ASP A 378 -10.29 0.66 -9.55
CA ASP A 378 -10.22 0.11 -10.91
C ASP A 378 -8.83 0.42 -11.50
N THR A 379 -8.61 1.64 -12.03
CA THR A 379 -7.40 1.94 -12.83
C THR A 379 -6.62 3.14 -12.29
N THR A 380 -5.33 2.92 -11.98
CA THR A 380 -4.33 3.99 -11.75
C THR A 380 -3.41 4.11 -12.96
N GLN A 381 -3.30 5.33 -13.53
CA GLN A 381 -2.35 5.67 -14.57
C GLN A 381 -1.36 6.73 -14.07
N PHE A 382 -0.14 6.31 -13.77
CA PHE A 382 0.90 7.15 -13.18
C PHE A 382 2.09 7.33 -14.13
N TYR A 383 2.25 8.55 -14.66
CA TYR A 383 3.36 8.95 -15.53
C TYR A 383 4.31 9.97 -14.88
N GLY A 384 3.90 10.60 -13.76
CA GLY A 384 4.60 11.73 -13.14
C GLY A 384 5.83 11.38 -12.28
N ALA A 385 6.27 12.33 -11.47
CA ALA A 385 7.41 12.15 -10.56
C ALA A 385 7.01 12.30 -9.08
N ILE A 386 7.47 11.37 -8.24
CA ILE A 386 7.31 11.41 -6.77
C ILE A 386 8.70 11.56 -6.12
N ALA A 387 8.81 12.46 -5.13
CA ALA A 387 9.99 12.62 -4.30
C ALA A 387 9.61 12.67 -2.81
N ALA A 388 10.07 11.69 -2.02
CA ALA A 388 9.93 11.65 -0.57
C ALA A 388 11.27 11.26 0.09
N ASN A 389 12.32 12.03 -0.20
CA ASN A 389 13.67 11.82 0.32
C ASN A 389 13.78 12.06 1.83
N GLY A 390 14.74 11.37 2.45
CA GLY A 390 15.22 11.70 3.81
C GLY A 390 16.12 12.93 3.83
N GLY A 391 16.16 13.62 4.97
CA GLY A 391 16.87 14.88 5.15
C GLY A 391 18.37 14.80 4.90
N ALA A 392 18.93 15.85 4.28
CA ALA A 392 20.35 15.90 3.90
C ALA A 392 21.34 15.73 5.08
N LEU A 393 20.94 16.04 6.31
CA LEU A 393 21.76 15.90 7.52
C LEU A 393 21.49 14.58 8.27
N ALA A 394 20.24 14.12 8.28
CA ALA A 394 19.79 12.86 8.89
C ALA A 394 18.32 12.59 8.52
N GLY A 395 17.93 11.32 8.61
CA GLY A 395 16.55 10.85 8.40
C GLY A 395 16.47 9.80 7.30
N ASN A 396 15.46 8.93 7.39
CA ASN A 396 15.19 7.87 6.44
C ASN A 396 14.36 8.37 5.25
N GLY A 397 14.30 7.60 4.18
CA GLY A 397 13.37 7.84 3.08
C GLY A 397 11.92 7.62 3.49
N GLY A 398 11.01 8.23 2.72
CA GLY A 398 9.58 8.15 2.94
C GLY A 398 8.93 6.86 2.46
N LEU A 399 7.60 6.84 2.49
CA LEU A 399 6.79 5.76 1.92
C LEU A 399 6.02 6.28 0.71
N VAL A 400 6.17 5.59 -0.41
CA VAL A 400 5.43 5.82 -1.64
C VAL A 400 4.64 4.58 -1.99
N GLU A 401 3.35 4.76 -2.26
CA GLU A 401 2.47 3.75 -2.81
C GLU A 401 1.87 4.26 -4.12
N VAL A 402 1.93 3.45 -5.18
CA VAL A 402 1.20 3.69 -6.42
C VAL A 402 0.49 2.40 -6.82
N SER A 403 -0.82 2.35 -6.55
CA SER A 403 -1.64 1.14 -6.63
C SER A 403 -2.87 1.37 -7.49
N GLY A 404 -3.29 0.36 -8.22
CA GLY A 404 -4.52 0.34 -9.00
C GLY A 404 -5.08 -1.06 -8.90
N LYS A 405 -6.14 -1.23 -8.09
CA LYS A 405 -6.53 -2.53 -7.54
C LYS A 405 -6.87 -3.58 -8.60
N ASP A 406 -7.45 -3.17 -9.74
CA ASP A 406 -7.60 -4.02 -10.92
C ASP A 406 -6.43 -3.79 -11.90
N SER A 407 -6.12 -2.51 -12.16
CA SER A 407 -5.23 -2.09 -13.25
C SER A 407 -4.27 -0.96 -12.84
N LEU A 408 -2.97 -1.22 -12.98
CA LEU A 408 -1.89 -0.26 -12.78
C LEU A 408 -1.09 -0.03 -14.06
N VAL A 409 -1.10 1.19 -14.56
CA VAL A 409 -0.10 1.69 -15.51
C VAL A 409 0.90 2.53 -14.73
N PHE A 410 2.12 2.01 -14.58
CA PHE A 410 3.20 2.68 -13.87
C PHE A 410 4.35 3.00 -14.84
N ARG A 411 4.55 4.28 -15.14
CA ARG A 411 5.52 4.81 -16.12
C ARG A 411 6.31 6.01 -15.60
N GLY A 412 6.04 6.43 -14.37
CA GLY A 412 6.69 7.54 -13.70
C GLY A 412 7.96 7.16 -12.93
N THR A 413 8.52 8.14 -12.23
CA THR A 413 9.73 7.99 -11.40
C THR A 413 9.44 8.23 -9.93
N VAL A 414 10.11 7.48 -9.05
CA VAL A 414 10.01 7.60 -7.60
C VAL A 414 11.41 7.73 -7.02
N ASP A 415 11.64 8.76 -6.19
CA ASP A 415 12.84 8.90 -5.37
C ASP A 415 12.47 8.97 -3.88
N VAL A 416 12.92 7.95 -3.14
CA VAL A 416 12.80 7.85 -1.69
C VAL A 416 14.16 7.64 -1.03
N ALA A 417 15.24 8.07 -1.70
CA ALA A 417 16.59 7.90 -1.18
C ALA A 417 16.83 8.72 0.10
N ALA A 418 17.75 8.23 0.94
CA ALA A 418 18.25 8.94 2.12
C ALA A 418 19.78 8.88 2.16
N VAL A 419 20.43 10.05 2.25
CA VAL A 419 21.90 10.14 2.28
C VAL A 419 22.47 9.68 3.62
N ASN A 420 21.74 9.92 4.71
CA ASN A 420 22.16 9.68 6.09
C ASN A 420 21.09 8.89 6.87
N GLY A 421 20.49 7.89 6.23
CA GLY A 421 19.45 7.01 6.79
C GLY A 421 19.18 5.82 5.86
N ALA A 422 18.20 4.99 6.20
CA ALA A 422 17.73 3.93 5.33
C ALA A 422 16.93 4.50 4.15
N ALA A 423 17.07 3.89 2.95
CA ALA A 423 16.20 4.20 1.82
C ALA A 423 14.72 3.91 2.17
N GLY A 424 13.82 4.74 1.66
CA GLY A 424 12.38 4.60 1.86
C GLY A 424 11.79 3.47 1.04
N THR A 425 10.46 3.32 1.07
CA THR A 425 9.77 2.21 0.41
C THR A 425 8.96 2.68 -0.79
N LEU A 426 9.04 1.94 -1.90
CA LEU A 426 8.10 1.98 -3.01
C LEU A 426 7.24 0.70 -2.97
N LEU A 427 5.93 0.86 -2.79
CA LEU A 427 4.91 -0.19 -2.94
C LEU A 427 4.17 -0.02 -4.27
N LEU A 428 4.11 -1.09 -5.05
CA LEU A 428 3.18 -1.25 -6.18
C LEU A 428 2.24 -2.42 -5.88
N ASP A 429 0.92 -2.21 -5.95
CA ASP A 429 -0.11 -3.16 -5.50
C ASP A 429 -1.29 -3.27 -6.51
N PRO A 430 -1.09 -3.88 -7.70
CA PRO A 430 -2.16 -4.25 -8.65
C PRO A 430 -2.71 -5.67 -8.46
N ASP A 431 -3.85 -5.99 -9.08
CA ASP A 431 -4.42 -7.37 -9.13
C ASP A 431 -3.38 -8.42 -9.58
N THR A 432 -2.60 -8.11 -10.60
CA THR A 432 -1.54 -8.96 -11.15
C THR A 432 -0.33 -8.09 -11.51
N LEU A 433 0.88 -8.67 -11.54
CA LEU A 433 2.05 -7.93 -12.03
C LEU A 433 2.94 -8.79 -12.94
N THR A 434 3.23 -8.26 -14.14
CA THR A 434 4.21 -8.85 -15.06
C THR A 434 5.44 -7.95 -15.21
N ILE A 435 6.61 -8.43 -14.80
CA ILE A 435 7.89 -7.78 -15.07
C ILE A 435 8.35 -8.20 -16.48
N ILE A 436 8.62 -7.23 -17.34
CA ILE A 436 8.91 -7.46 -18.77
C ILE A 436 10.34 -7.08 -19.14
N ASP A 437 10.91 -7.84 -20.09
CA ASP A 437 12.21 -7.57 -20.69
C ASP A 437 12.18 -6.31 -21.57
N ALA A 438 12.72 -5.23 -21.03
CA ALA A 438 12.80 -3.93 -21.67
C ALA A 438 13.83 -3.04 -20.96
N ALA A 439 14.50 -2.20 -21.76
CA ALA A 439 15.24 -1.05 -21.25
C ALA A 439 14.28 -0.03 -20.61
N ASP A 440 14.81 0.83 -19.74
CA ASP A 440 14.11 1.85 -18.96
C ASP A 440 12.93 2.50 -19.74
N GLY A 441 11.69 2.15 -19.37
CA GLY A 441 10.47 2.72 -19.95
C GLY A 441 10.26 2.50 -21.46
N ALA A 442 10.87 1.45 -22.06
CA ALA A 442 10.99 1.33 -23.53
C ALA A 442 10.75 -0.09 -24.11
N GLY A 443 9.90 -0.91 -23.49
CA GLY A 443 9.35 -2.12 -24.11
C GLY A 443 8.25 -1.82 -25.16
N THR A 444 7.94 -2.77 -26.04
CA THR A 444 6.78 -2.62 -26.97
C THR A 444 5.41 -2.67 -26.30
N LEU A 445 5.36 -3.05 -25.00
CA LEU A 445 4.19 -2.97 -24.12
C LEU A 445 4.26 -1.73 -23.18
N ASP A 446 5.38 -1.01 -23.23
CA ASP A 446 5.72 0.15 -22.41
C ASP A 446 5.45 1.44 -23.19
N GLY A 447 5.88 1.47 -24.47
CA GLY A 447 6.02 2.68 -25.28
C GLY A 447 4.82 3.17 -26.10
N GLU A 448 3.61 2.61 -25.95
CA GLU A 448 2.43 3.12 -26.68
C GLU A 448 1.13 3.07 -25.86
N LEU A 449 1.19 3.65 -24.65
CA LEU A 449 0.13 4.54 -24.19
C LEU A 449 0.55 5.99 -24.43
N THR A 450 0.76 6.35 -25.70
CA THR A 450 0.34 7.70 -26.08
C THR A 450 -1.12 7.84 -25.65
N PRO A 451 -1.55 8.97 -25.05
CA PRO A 451 -2.98 9.26 -24.97
C PRO A 451 -3.59 8.93 -26.33
N ASP A 452 -4.72 8.20 -26.33
CA ASP A 452 -5.46 7.90 -27.55
C ASP A 452 -5.48 9.15 -28.42
N THR A 453 -5.40 9.01 -29.73
CA THR A 453 -5.54 10.13 -30.69
C THR A 453 -6.81 10.99 -30.49
N ASP A 454 -7.75 10.54 -29.65
CA ASP A 454 -8.90 11.28 -29.13
C ASP A 454 -8.67 12.11 -27.83
N ASP A 455 -7.50 12.08 -27.19
CA ASP A 455 -7.02 12.93 -26.09
C ASP A 455 -7.94 13.00 -24.84
N LYS A 456 -8.47 11.83 -24.45
CA LYS A 456 -9.46 11.66 -23.36
C LYS A 456 -8.80 11.24 -22.05
N LEU A 457 -9.04 12.02 -20.99
CA LEU A 457 -8.76 11.59 -19.62
C LEU A 457 -9.56 10.34 -19.28
N PHE A 458 -8.93 9.43 -18.53
CA PHE A 458 -9.50 8.15 -18.11
C PHE A 458 -10.01 7.27 -19.27
N ALA A 459 -9.39 7.38 -20.45
CA ALA A 459 -9.59 6.40 -21.51
C ALA A 459 -9.19 5.00 -21.02
N ALA A 460 -9.94 3.99 -21.44
CA ALA A 460 -9.68 2.60 -21.08
C ALA A 460 -8.29 2.18 -21.57
N VAL A 461 -7.45 1.70 -20.65
CA VAL A 461 -6.13 1.16 -20.97
C VAL A 461 -6.32 -0.18 -21.68
N PRO A 462 -5.74 -0.41 -22.86
CA PRO A 462 -5.67 -1.75 -23.45
C PRO A 462 -4.95 -2.72 -22.50
N ASN A 463 -5.59 -3.85 -22.16
CA ASN A 463 -5.10 -4.87 -21.23
C ASN A 463 -3.71 -5.46 -21.58
N SER A 464 -3.13 -5.13 -22.74
CA SER A 464 -1.77 -5.52 -23.13
C SER A 464 -0.65 -4.67 -22.51
N GLY A 465 -0.95 -3.55 -21.84
CA GLY A 465 0.06 -2.67 -21.22
C GLY A 465 -0.18 -2.32 -19.75
N ALA A 466 -1.36 -2.58 -19.20
CA ALA A 466 -1.62 -2.52 -17.76
C ALA A 466 -0.88 -3.65 -17.01
N ASN A 467 -0.68 -3.47 -15.71
CA ASN A 467 -0.09 -4.48 -14.81
C ASN A 467 1.32 -4.91 -15.25
N THR A 468 2.09 -4.00 -15.85
CA THR A 468 3.47 -4.23 -16.30
C THR A 468 4.47 -3.18 -15.81
N ILE A 469 5.67 -3.65 -15.45
CA ILE A 469 6.86 -2.83 -15.20
C ILE A 469 8.06 -3.40 -15.97
N SER A 470 8.90 -2.55 -16.56
CA SER A 470 10.11 -2.99 -17.26
C SER A 470 11.27 -3.29 -16.30
N VAL A 471 12.12 -4.26 -16.64
CA VAL A 471 13.33 -4.57 -15.84
C VAL A 471 14.19 -3.32 -15.63
N GLY A 472 14.47 -2.52 -16.67
CA GLY A 472 15.25 -1.29 -16.51
C GLY A 472 14.63 -0.28 -15.53
N GLN A 473 13.31 -0.13 -15.52
CA GLN A 473 12.62 0.73 -14.55
C GLN A 473 12.73 0.17 -13.11
N LEU A 474 12.68 -1.15 -12.95
CA LEU A 474 12.88 -1.81 -11.65
C LEU A 474 14.33 -1.67 -11.15
N GLU A 475 15.32 -1.82 -12.04
CA GLU A 475 16.74 -1.61 -11.76
C GLU A 475 17.05 -0.17 -11.34
N ALA A 476 16.40 0.82 -11.97
CA ALA A 476 16.54 2.23 -11.63
C ALA A 476 16.14 2.55 -10.17
N PHE A 477 15.18 1.82 -9.59
CA PHE A 477 14.80 1.97 -8.18
C PHE A 477 15.73 1.28 -7.19
N GLY A 478 16.56 0.32 -7.66
CA GLY A 478 17.40 -0.49 -6.77
C GLY A 478 18.34 0.33 -5.89
N SER A 479 18.79 1.50 -6.35
CA SER A 479 19.67 2.39 -5.57
C SER A 479 18.96 3.46 -4.73
N THR A 480 17.63 3.59 -4.83
CA THR A 480 16.85 4.66 -4.19
C THR A 480 15.73 4.17 -3.29
N ALA A 481 15.32 2.90 -3.38
CA ALA A 481 14.15 2.37 -2.66
C ALA A 481 14.34 0.93 -2.14
N GLN A 482 13.67 0.64 -1.02
CA GLN A 482 13.14 -0.68 -0.69
C GLN A 482 11.95 -0.94 -1.63
N ILE A 483 11.98 -2.02 -2.40
CA ILE A 483 10.97 -2.29 -3.41
C ILE A 483 10.01 -3.36 -2.89
N VAL A 484 8.72 -3.05 -2.86
CA VAL A 484 7.65 -4.01 -2.54
C VAL A 484 6.70 -4.09 -3.74
N LEU A 485 6.65 -5.28 -4.34
CA LEU A 485 5.74 -5.64 -5.41
C LEU A 485 4.73 -6.62 -4.83
N GLN A 486 3.48 -6.17 -4.73
CA GLN A 486 2.37 -6.92 -4.19
C GLN A 486 1.35 -7.17 -5.30
N ALA A 487 0.70 -8.33 -5.29
CA ALA A 487 -0.44 -8.64 -6.15
C ALA A 487 -1.34 -9.70 -5.49
N ASP A 488 -2.65 -9.62 -5.77
CA ASP A 488 -3.63 -10.60 -5.28
C ASP A 488 -3.57 -11.90 -6.13
N ASN A 489 -3.49 -11.78 -7.46
CA ASN A 489 -3.62 -12.89 -8.41
C ASN A 489 -2.31 -13.32 -9.11
N GLY A 490 -1.15 -12.88 -8.60
CA GLY A 490 0.16 -13.42 -9.00
C GLY A 490 1.16 -12.43 -9.59
N ILE A 491 2.45 -12.80 -9.50
CA ILE A 491 3.58 -12.04 -10.04
C ILE A 491 4.39 -12.91 -11.00
N THR A 492 4.61 -12.42 -12.22
CA THR A 492 5.38 -13.11 -13.26
C THR A 492 6.53 -12.25 -13.76
N ILE A 493 7.76 -12.75 -13.65
CA ILE A 493 8.89 -12.25 -14.43
C ILE A 493 8.86 -12.99 -15.77
N ALA A 494 8.58 -12.28 -16.85
CA ALA A 494 8.72 -12.81 -18.19
C ALA A 494 10.19 -13.14 -18.48
N ASN A 495 10.45 -14.05 -19.43
CA ASN A 495 11.83 -14.43 -19.82
C ASN A 495 12.67 -13.19 -20.19
N ILE A 496 13.78 -12.95 -19.49
CA ILE A 496 14.64 -11.79 -19.75
C ILE A 496 15.78 -12.17 -20.70
N ALA A 497 16.02 -11.41 -21.77
CA ALA A 497 17.05 -11.76 -22.77
C ALA A 497 18.50 -11.60 -22.27
N SER A 498 18.71 -10.93 -21.14
CA SER A 498 19.99 -10.87 -20.40
C SER A 498 20.19 -12.05 -19.44
N ASP A 499 19.14 -12.86 -19.18
CA ASP A 499 19.04 -13.81 -18.07
C ASP A 499 19.33 -13.16 -16.67
N LEU A 500 19.21 -11.83 -16.54
CA LEU A 500 19.65 -11.07 -15.37
C LEU A 500 18.81 -9.81 -15.09
N ILE A 501 18.39 -9.65 -13.83
CA ILE A 501 17.87 -8.42 -13.23
C ILE A 501 18.90 -7.95 -12.19
N ALA A 502 19.53 -6.80 -12.41
CA ALA A 502 20.66 -6.29 -11.61
C ALA A 502 20.26 -5.11 -10.72
N LEU A 503 19.70 -5.39 -9.54
CA LEU A 503 19.27 -4.40 -8.56
C LEU A 503 20.46 -3.98 -7.68
N ASN A 504 20.86 -2.71 -7.72
CA ASN A 504 21.94 -2.20 -6.85
C ASN A 504 21.43 -1.80 -5.45
N LEU A 505 20.93 -2.77 -4.69
CA LEU A 505 20.35 -2.61 -3.35
C LEU A 505 21.44 -2.52 -2.24
N GLU A 506 22.62 -2.00 -2.58
CA GLU A 506 23.77 -1.89 -1.68
C GLU A 506 23.46 -1.07 -0.42
N THR A 507 23.90 -1.57 0.74
CA THR A 507 23.98 -0.78 1.97
C THR A 507 24.96 0.38 1.80
N ASN A 508 24.60 1.56 2.32
CA ASN A 508 25.61 2.55 2.69
C ASN A 508 26.55 1.94 3.73
N LEU A 509 27.81 1.69 3.35
CA LEU A 509 28.87 1.33 4.30
C LEU A 509 29.11 2.53 5.24
N ASN A 510 29.13 2.27 6.54
CA ASN A 510 29.58 3.29 7.50
C ASN A 510 31.05 3.65 7.20
N PRO A 511 31.54 4.85 7.58
CA PRO A 511 32.93 5.28 7.36
C PRO A 511 34.01 4.40 8.01
N ASP A 512 33.63 3.45 8.87
CA ASP A 512 34.49 2.43 9.47
C ASP A 512 34.40 1.05 8.78
N ASN A 513 33.73 0.99 7.62
CA ASN A 513 33.36 -0.20 6.86
C ASN A 513 32.47 -1.20 7.63
N SER A 514 31.77 -0.76 8.68
CA SER A 514 30.69 -1.55 9.27
C SER A 514 29.41 -1.48 8.44
N VAL A 515 28.61 -2.53 8.54
CA VAL A 515 27.26 -2.63 7.97
C VAL A 515 26.27 -2.30 9.07
N ASP A 516 25.32 -1.40 8.80
CA ASP A 516 24.10 -1.35 9.60
C ASP A 516 23.07 -2.30 8.96
N PRO A 517 22.70 -3.43 9.59
CA PRO A 517 21.70 -4.35 9.04
C PRO A 517 20.30 -3.74 8.92
N LEU A 518 20.06 -2.53 9.46
CA LEU A 518 18.83 -1.76 9.28
C LEU A 518 18.83 -0.86 8.03
N THR A 519 19.94 -0.78 7.29
CA THR A 519 20.06 0.06 6.07
C THR A 519 20.19 -0.74 4.77
N SER A 520 20.09 -2.06 4.81
CA SER A 520 20.13 -2.92 3.62
C SER A 520 18.93 -2.71 2.72
N GLY A 521 19.14 -2.53 1.42
CA GLY A 521 18.07 -2.55 0.44
C GLY A 521 17.40 -3.92 0.39
N SER A 522 16.18 -3.98 -0.14
CA SER A 522 15.46 -5.23 -0.37
C SER A 522 14.51 -5.12 -1.55
N ILE A 523 14.25 -6.27 -2.17
CA ILE A 523 13.11 -6.48 -3.05
C ILE A 523 12.20 -7.54 -2.44
N THR A 524 10.93 -7.22 -2.32
CA THR A 524 9.89 -8.08 -1.77
C THR A 524 8.83 -8.33 -2.84
N PHE A 525 8.52 -9.60 -3.08
CA PHE A 525 7.44 -10.06 -3.94
C PHE A 525 6.38 -10.74 -3.08
N ILE A 526 5.13 -10.29 -3.16
CA ILE A 526 3.98 -10.90 -2.51
C ILE A 526 2.96 -11.17 -3.60
N ALA A 527 2.92 -12.41 -4.09
CA ALA A 527 2.11 -12.80 -5.25
C ALA A 527 0.70 -13.31 -4.90
N ASP A 528 0.46 -13.60 -3.62
CA ASP A 528 -0.82 -13.96 -3.00
C ASP A 528 -0.96 -13.01 -1.80
N ALA A 529 -1.55 -11.84 -2.01
CA ALA A 529 -1.58 -10.76 -1.02
C ALA A 529 -2.84 -10.76 -0.14
N ASP A 530 -3.96 -11.27 -0.65
CA ASP A 530 -5.19 -11.46 0.12
C ASP A 530 -5.21 -12.78 0.92
N ASN A 531 -4.27 -13.70 0.63
CA ASN A 531 -4.06 -15.00 1.29
C ASN A 531 -5.23 -15.97 1.04
N ASP A 532 -5.83 -15.95 -0.15
CA ASP A 532 -6.89 -16.88 -0.55
C ASP A 532 -6.36 -18.24 -1.08
N GLY A 533 -5.05 -18.32 -1.39
CA GLY A 533 -4.37 -19.49 -1.93
C GLY A 533 -4.26 -19.50 -3.46
N VAL A 534 -4.66 -18.43 -4.13
CA VAL A 534 -4.38 -18.09 -5.52
C VAL A 534 -3.27 -17.03 -5.54
N GLY A 535 -2.45 -17.00 -6.59
CA GLY A 535 -1.39 -16.01 -6.72
C GLY A 535 0.02 -16.60 -6.68
N ASN A 536 0.47 -17.09 -7.83
CA ASN A 536 1.79 -17.72 -7.96
C ASN A 536 2.88 -16.67 -8.23
N PHE A 537 4.09 -16.92 -7.72
CA PHE A 537 5.30 -16.26 -8.20
C PHE A 537 5.94 -17.13 -9.29
N SER A 538 6.25 -16.57 -10.46
CA SER A 538 6.96 -17.30 -11.51
C SER A 538 8.03 -16.46 -12.24
N MET A 539 9.16 -17.07 -12.58
CA MET A 539 10.17 -16.55 -13.52
C MET A 539 10.77 -17.67 -14.37
N ASN A 540 11.54 -17.35 -15.42
CA ASN A 540 12.25 -18.41 -16.15
C ASN A 540 13.36 -19.00 -15.24
N PRO A 541 13.51 -20.33 -15.13
CA PRO A 541 14.63 -20.94 -14.42
C PRO A 541 16.03 -20.49 -14.86
N GLY A 542 16.19 -19.96 -16.08
CA GLY A 542 17.44 -19.35 -16.55
C GLY A 542 17.73 -17.97 -15.96
N ASP A 543 16.70 -17.17 -15.64
CA ASP A 543 16.84 -15.80 -15.17
C ASP A 543 17.52 -15.76 -13.78
N THR A 544 18.20 -14.65 -13.48
CA THR A 544 18.87 -14.39 -12.20
C THR A 544 18.41 -13.06 -11.60
N ILE A 545 17.93 -13.07 -10.36
CA ILE A 545 17.74 -11.87 -9.56
C ILE A 545 19.05 -11.60 -8.80
N GLN A 546 19.75 -10.51 -9.13
CA GLN A 546 20.94 -10.06 -8.42
C GLN A 546 20.66 -8.78 -7.63
N THR A 547 21.04 -8.75 -6.35
CA THR A 547 20.74 -7.62 -5.43
C THR A 547 21.96 -6.90 -4.85
N ASN A 548 23.18 -7.37 -5.14
CA ASN A 548 24.44 -6.77 -4.67
C ASN A 548 24.44 -6.45 -3.14
N GLY A 549 24.01 -7.41 -2.33
CA GLY A 549 23.90 -7.27 -0.86
C GLY A 549 22.51 -6.89 -0.32
N GLY A 550 21.55 -6.59 -1.18
CA GLY A 550 20.14 -6.43 -0.77
C GLY A 550 19.42 -7.75 -0.48
N SER A 551 18.40 -7.74 0.37
CA SER A 551 17.61 -8.95 0.67
C SER A 551 16.54 -9.24 -0.38
N VAL A 552 16.22 -10.52 -0.61
CA VAL A 552 15.13 -10.97 -1.48
C VAL A 552 14.08 -11.69 -0.64
N ILE A 553 12.83 -11.24 -0.71
CA ILE A 553 11.70 -11.86 -0.04
C ILE A 553 10.68 -12.26 -1.11
N ILE A 554 10.21 -13.51 -1.12
CA ILE A 554 9.20 -14.01 -2.06
C ILE A 554 8.11 -14.76 -1.29
N ARG A 555 6.86 -14.38 -1.54
CA ARG A 555 5.63 -14.98 -0.97
C ARG A 555 4.61 -15.21 -2.09
N GLY A 556 3.82 -16.25 -1.99
CA GLY A 556 2.80 -16.62 -2.99
C GLY A 556 2.27 -18.03 -2.75
N ALA A 557 1.29 -18.46 -3.54
CA ALA A 557 0.75 -19.82 -3.53
C ALA A 557 1.80 -20.85 -4.00
N ASP A 558 2.06 -21.00 -5.30
CA ASP A 558 3.24 -21.74 -5.79
C ASP A 558 4.37 -20.81 -6.22
N ILE A 559 5.61 -21.19 -5.91
CA ILE A 559 6.82 -20.42 -6.25
C ILE A 559 7.67 -21.18 -7.27
N LEU A 560 7.82 -20.61 -8.46
CA LEU A 560 8.83 -20.98 -9.45
C LEU A 560 9.83 -19.83 -9.62
N VAL A 561 11.03 -20.00 -9.08
CA VAL A 561 12.12 -19.03 -9.14
C VAL A 561 13.32 -19.66 -9.85
N GLY A 562 14.01 -18.89 -10.68
CA GLY A 562 15.31 -19.26 -11.24
C GLY A 562 16.41 -19.02 -10.21
N ASN A 563 17.44 -18.29 -10.60
CA ASN A 563 18.59 -18.04 -9.74
C ASN A 563 18.39 -16.77 -8.88
N ILE A 564 18.90 -16.79 -7.65
CA ILE A 564 19.00 -15.62 -6.78
C ILE A 564 20.46 -15.46 -6.37
N GLN A 565 20.96 -14.23 -6.44
CA GLN A 565 22.33 -13.88 -6.11
C GLN A 565 22.38 -12.60 -5.26
N THR A 566 22.62 -12.74 -3.95
CA THR A 566 22.71 -11.62 -3.00
C THR A 566 24.15 -11.38 -2.51
N ASP A 567 25.14 -12.03 -3.13
CA ASP A 567 26.56 -11.92 -2.77
C ASP A 567 27.15 -10.54 -3.08
N ALA A 568 27.64 -9.88 -2.04
CA ALA A 568 28.51 -8.72 -2.14
C ALA A 568 29.45 -8.69 -0.93
N PHE A 569 30.10 -7.54 -0.69
CA PHE A 569 30.86 -7.34 0.55
C PHE A 569 29.97 -7.39 1.81
N VAL A 570 28.70 -7.03 1.62
CA VAL A 570 27.58 -7.21 2.55
C VAL A 570 26.64 -8.24 1.94
N ILE A 571 25.97 -9.08 2.74
CA ILE A 571 25.03 -10.07 2.19
C ILE A 571 23.60 -9.79 2.68
N GLY A 572 22.67 -9.75 1.73
CA GLY A 572 21.24 -9.74 1.99
C GLY A 572 20.67 -11.15 2.18
N ASN A 573 19.62 -11.27 2.99
CA ASN A 573 18.98 -12.56 3.23
C ASN A 573 18.06 -12.95 2.06
N VAL A 574 17.79 -14.25 1.94
CA VAL A 574 16.79 -14.79 1.03
C VAL A 574 15.72 -15.49 1.85
N ASP A 575 14.46 -15.04 1.74
CA ASP A 575 13.31 -15.58 2.47
C ASP A 575 12.21 -15.95 1.47
N ILE A 576 11.94 -17.25 1.29
CA ILE A 576 10.96 -17.74 0.30
C ILE A 576 9.92 -18.60 1.00
N GLN A 577 8.65 -18.24 0.85
CA GLN A 577 7.52 -18.97 1.41
C GLN A 577 6.42 -19.20 0.37
N GLY A 578 5.85 -20.41 0.36
CA GLY A 578 4.63 -20.73 -0.38
C GLY A 578 4.13 -22.14 -0.07
N SER A 579 3.16 -22.63 -0.84
CA SER A 579 2.66 -24.00 -0.80
C SER A 579 3.69 -25.00 -1.32
N SER A 580 4.26 -24.75 -2.51
CA SER A 580 5.40 -25.52 -3.04
C SER A 580 6.47 -24.63 -3.67
N LEU A 581 7.74 -25.06 -3.60
CA LEU A 581 8.90 -24.28 -4.05
C LEU A 581 9.70 -25.03 -5.13
N ARG A 582 9.93 -24.39 -6.27
CA ARG A 582 10.92 -24.80 -7.29
C ARG A 582 11.87 -23.65 -7.54
N ILE A 583 13.15 -23.88 -7.27
CA ILE A 583 14.18 -22.86 -7.15
C ILE A 583 15.40 -23.30 -7.95
N GLY A 584 16.03 -22.37 -8.68
CA GLY A 584 17.37 -22.56 -9.26
C GLY A 584 18.47 -22.51 -8.20
N ARG A 585 19.60 -21.87 -8.52
CA ARG A 585 20.68 -21.61 -7.56
C ARG A 585 20.34 -20.42 -6.67
N ILE A 586 20.43 -20.57 -5.35
CA ILE A 586 20.51 -19.42 -4.43
C ILE A 586 21.95 -19.29 -3.95
N ASP A 587 22.51 -18.10 -4.10
CA ASP A 587 23.80 -17.70 -3.58
C ASP A 587 23.66 -16.44 -2.72
N SER A 588 23.68 -16.65 -1.41
CA SER A 588 23.87 -15.63 -0.40
C SER A 588 25.17 -15.93 0.38
N GLY A 589 26.22 -16.35 -0.33
CA GLY A 589 27.60 -16.44 0.16
C GLY A 589 28.29 -15.06 0.17
N ALA A 590 29.46 -14.98 0.79
CA ALA A 590 30.33 -13.81 0.64
C ALA A 590 31.66 -14.20 0.03
N ILE A 591 32.19 -13.31 -0.79
CA ILE A 591 33.61 -13.28 -1.15
C ILE A 591 34.43 -12.73 0.05
N GLY A 592 34.34 -13.38 1.22
CA GLY A 592 35.00 -12.89 2.44
C GLY A 592 34.56 -13.55 3.76
N VAL A 593 35.22 -13.16 4.85
CA VAL A 593 35.14 -13.82 6.19
C VAL A 593 33.98 -13.28 7.07
N PHE A 594 33.18 -12.32 6.58
CA PHE A 594 32.23 -11.54 7.39
C PHE A 594 30.76 -11.63 6.95
N GLY A 595 30.46 -12.41 5.92
CA GLY A 595 29.12 -12.45 5.35
C GLY A 595 28.08 -13.16 6.22
N THR A 596 27.00 -12.46 6.59
CA THR A 596 25.93 -12.95 7.49
C THR A 596 24.68 -13.46 6.78
N GLY A 597 24.72 -13.63 5.45
CA GLY A 597 23.58 -14.03 4.63
C GLY A 597 22.94 -15.33 5.12
N ARG A 598 21.61 -15.30 5.22
CA ARG A 598 20.77 -16.45 5.55
C ARG A 598 19.82 -16.76 4.40
N ILE A 599 19.59 -18.05 4.16
CA ILE A 599 18.50 -18.55 3.32
C ILE A 599 17.44 -19.19 4.23
N ASN A 600 16.18 -18.75 4.17
CA ASN A 600 15.04 -19.49 4.70
C ASN A 600 14.13 -19.93 3.55
N LEU A 601 13.74 -21.20 3.54
CA LEU A 601 12.78 -21.76 2.58
C LEU A 601 11.66 -22.48 3.36
N THR A 602 10.40 -22.06 3.16
CA THR A 602 9.24 -22.68 3.82
C THR A 602 8.19 -23.09 2.77
N ALA A 603 7.91 -24.39 2.66
CA ALA A 603 6.80 -24.97 1.90
C ALA A 603 5.73 -25.48 2.87
N THR A 604 4.55 -24.87 2.85
CA THR A 604 3.45 -25.16 3.79
C THR A 604 2.70 -26.46 3.49
N GLU A 605 2.72 -26.94 2.23
CA GLU A 605 1.99 -28.14 1.81
C GLU A 605 2.83 -29.14 1.00
N GLY A 606 3.64 -28.63 0.06
CA GLY A 606 4.31 -29.41 -0.98
C GLY A 606 5.84 -29.53 -0.83
N ASP A 607 6.47 -29.89 -1.94
CA ASP A 607 7.91 -30.12 -2.04
C ASP A 607 8.71 -28.81 -2.11
N ILE A 608 9.98 -28.88 -1.69
CA ILE A 608 11.02 -27.88 -1.96
C ILE A 608 12.07 -28.50 -2.87
N VAL A 609 12.17 -28.03 -4.11
CA VAL A 609 13.19 -28.46 -5.09
C VAL A 609 14.13 -27.30 -5.37
N VAL A 610 15.43 -27.53 -5.20
CA VAL A 610 16.51 -26.54 -5.41
C VAL A 610 17.59 -27.08 -6.35
N ASP A 611 18.23 -26.25 -7.16
CA ASP A 611 19.45 -26.68 -7.86
C ASP A 611 20.63 -26.74 -6.89
N SER A 612 20.95 -25.62 -6.25
CA SER A 612 21.98 -25.51 -5.20
C SER A 612 21.73 -24.31 -4.27
N LEU A 613 22.24 -24.39 -3.04
CA LEU A 613 22.13 -23.35 -2.02
C LEU A 613 23.51 -23.06 -1.42
N GLU A 614 23.96 -21.81 -1.49
CA GLU A 614 25.17 -21.31 -0.82
C GLU A 614 24.80 -20.15 0.10
N ALA A 615 25.22 -20.21 1.36
CA ALA A 615 24.93 -19.18 2.36
C ALA A 615 26.17 -18.82 3.18
N GLY A 616 26.23 -17.57 3.64
CA GLY A 616 27.22 -17.10 4.61
C GLY A 616 26.99 -17.66 6.02
N SER A 617 27.58 -17.01 7.02
CA SER A 617 27.47 -17.41 8.42
C SER A 617 26.06 -17.29 9.01
N GLY A 618 25.09 -16.75 8.27
CA GLY A 618 23.68 -16.69 8.66
C GLY A 618 22.95 -18.03 8.53
N GLY A 619 23.48 -18.94 7.71
CA GLY A 619 23.03 -20.32 7.57
C GLY A 619 21.84 -20.54 6.64
N ILE A 620 21.35 -21.78 6.61
CA ILE A 620 20.22 -22.21 5.79
C ILE A 620 19.16 -22.83 6.72
N ARG A 621 17.91 -22.39 6.61
CA ARG A 621 16.72 -22.98 7.26
C ARG A 621 15.78 -23.50 6.19
N ILE A 622 15.29 -24.73 6.35
CA ILE A 622 14.38 -25.37 5.40
C ILE A 622 13.25 -26.01 6.18
N GLU A 623 12.00 -25.64 5.85
CA GLU A 623 10.77 -26.18 6.40
C GLU A 623 9.92 -26.71 5.24
N ALA A 624 9.96 -28.02 4.98
CA ALA A 624 9.15 -28.64 3.94
C ALA A 624 8.05 -29.51 4.58
N ALA A 625 6.79 -29.29 4.20
CA ALA A 625 5.71 -30.23 4.46
C ALA A 625 5.84 -31.49 3.58
N GLY A 626 6.30 -31.33 2.33
CA GLY A 626 6.66 -32.40 1.40
C GLY A 626 8.15 -32.78 1.41
N LEU A 627 8.67 -33.17 0.26
CA LEU A 627 10.07 -33.57 0.06
C LEU A 627 10.98 -32.37 -0.15
N PHE A 628 12.14 -32.33 0.51
CA PHE A 628 13.27 -31.50 0.10
C PHE A 628 14.19 -32.25 -0.88
N GLN A 629 14.48 -31.68 -2.05
CA GLN A 629 15.34 -32.26 -3.06
C GLN A 629 16.33 -31.23 -3.65
N ALA A 630 17.63 -31.55 -3.63
CA ALA A 630 18.67 -30.83 -4.37
C ALA A 630 19.03 -31.59 -5.68
N ILE A 631 19.09 -30.90 -6.83
CA ILE A 631 19.26 -31.54 -8.15
C ILE A 631 20.44 -31.05 -9.00
N GLY A 632 21.17 -30.01 -8.60
CA GLY A 632 22.28 -29.44 -9.35
C GLY A 632 23.53 -30.34 -9.47
N SER A 633 24.38 -30.08 -10.47
CA SER A 633 25.63 -30.81 -10.70
C SER A 633 26.78 -30.40 -9.79
N ASP A 634 26.76 -29.15 -9.31
CA ASP A 634 27.91 -28.46 -8.70
C ASP A 634 27.74 -28.35 -7.17
N LEU A 635 27.45 -29.50 -6.55
CA LEU A 635 27.39 -29.66 -5.08
C LEU A 635 28.80 -29.68 -4.48
N GLU A 636 29.56 -28.58 -4.57
CA GLU A 636 30.94 -28.54 -4.05
C GLU A 636 31.03 -28.31 -2.53
N PHE A 637 30.09 -27.58 -1.89
CA PHE A 637 30.09 -27.38 -0.44
C PHE A 637 28.69 -27.36 0.18
N PHE A 638 28.42 -28.31 1.08
CA PHE A 638 27.32 -28.21 2.05
C PHE A 638 27.94 -27.93 3.43
N THR A 639 27.93 -26.68 3.86
CA THR A 639 28.35 -26.31 5.23
C THR A 639 27.10 -26.10 6.06
N ILE A 640 26.95 -26.92 7.11
CA ILE A 640 25.84 -26.81 8.08
C ILE A 640 26.35 -26.01 9.30
N PRO A 641 26.09 -24.69 9.40
CA PRO A 641 25.78 -24.09 10.70
C PRO A 641 24.44 -24.68 11.20
N PRO A 642 24.16 -24.70 12.50
CA PRO A 642 23.11 -25.55 13.09
C PRO A 642 21.73 -25.40 12.40
N VAL A 643 21.35 -26.43 11.64
CA VAL A 643 20.01 -26.56 11.06
C VAL A 643 19.08 -27.20 12.09
N ASP A 644 17.99 -26.51 12.38
CA ASP A 644 16.85 -27.04 13.13
C ASP A 644 15.87 -27.69 12.14
N PHE A 645 15.71 -29.02 12.24
CA PHE A 645 14.77 -29.82 11.44
C PHE A 645 13.51 -30.21 12.25
N SER A 646 13.08 -29.37 13.19
CA SER A 646 11.96 -29.69 14.08
C SER A 646 10.66 -30.01 13.33
N GLY A 647 10.23 -31.28 13.41
CA GLY A 647 8.91 -31.73 12.98
C GLY A 647 8.81 -32.47 11.63
N VAL A 648 9.91 -32.73 10.92
CA VAL A 648 9.87 -33.29 9.54
C VAL A 648 10.46 -34.71 9.45
N PRO A 649 9.83 -35.67 8.74
CA PRO A 649 10.47 -36.93 8.35
C PRO A 649 11.47 -36.70 7.21
N VAL A 650 12.72 -36.36 7.56
CA VAL A 650 13.77 -35.97 6.59
C VAL A 650 14.20 -37.13 5.68
N SER A 651 13.90 -37.02 4.38
CA SER A 651 14.42 -37.90 3.32
C SER A 651 15.40 -37.14 2.41
N LEU A 652 16.65 -36.96 2.87
CA LEU A 652 17.67 -36.24 2.10
C LEU A 652 18.23 -37.11 0.96
N LEU A 653 17.72 -36.92 -0.26
CA LEU A 653 18.16 -37.63 -1.46
C LEU A 653 19.20 -36.84 -2.27
N VAL A 654 20.46 -36.88 -1.86
CA VAL A 654 21.58 -36.29 -2.64
C VAL A 654 21.94 -37.19 -3.82
N ARG A 655 21.61 -36.78 -5.06
CA ARG A 655 22.02 -37.47 -6.30
C ARG A 655 23.24 -36.81 -6.94
N ALA A 656 24.41 -36.99 -6.35
CA ALA A 656 25.66 -36.57 -6.97
C ALA A 656 25.97 -37.44 -8.22
N PHE A 657 25.89 -36.85 -9.41
CA PHE A 657 26.24 -37.52 -10.68
C PHE A 657 27.70 -37.31 -11.12
N SER A 658 28.49 -36.51 -10.38
CA SER A 658 29.89 -36.23 -10.71
C SER A 658 30.85 -37.25 -10.11
N ALA A 659 31.71 -37.83 -10.96
CA ALA A 659 32.84 -38.67 -10.54
C ALA A 659 33.97 -37.90 -9.82
N GLN A 660 33.77 -36.60 -9.55
CA GLN A 660 34.71 -35.71 -8.86
C GLN A 660 34.19 -35.20 -7.51
N ALA A 661 32.95 -35.54 -7.11
CA ALA A 661 32.35 -35.09 -5.86
C ALA A 661 33.20 -35.50 -4.64
N LYS A 662 33.71 -34.52 -3.90
CA LYS A 662 34.51 -34.73 -2.68
C LYS A 662 33.68 -34.44 -1.44
N GLN A 663 33.13 -35.51 -0.85
CA GLN A 663 32.54 -35.54 0.50
C GLN A 663 31.32 -34.65 0.74
N VAL A 664 30.17 -35.28 1.04
CA VAL A 664 29.09 -34.61 1.76
C VAL A 664 29.46 -34.61 3.26
N VAL A 665 29.64 -33.43 3.86
CA VAL A 665 30.01 -33.29 5.27
C VAL A 665 28.84 -32.68 6.04
N ILE A 666 28.20 -33.49 6.88
CA ILE A 666 27.16 -33.03 7.81
C ILE A 666 27.84 -32.72 9.14
N LEU A 667 28.00 -31.43 9.47
CA LEU A 667 28.49 -31.00 10.78
C LEU A 667 27.30 -30.64 11.67
N HIS A 668 27.23 -31.25 12.85
CA HIS A 668 26.28 -30.87 13.90
C HIS A 668 27.04 -30.12 14.99
N ASN A 669 26.57 -28.93 15.37
CA ASN A 669 27.19 -28.12 16.41
C ASN A 669 26.10 -27.56 17.35
N GLY A 670 25.72 -28.37 18.34
CA GLY A 670 24.66 -28.08 19.30
C GLY A 670 24.81 -28.94 20.55
N ALA A 671 24.56 -28.37 21.72
CA ALA A 671 24.87 -28.99 23.02
C ALA A 671 23.68 -29.74 23.67
N SER A 672 22.71 -30.20 22.88
CA SER A 672 21.52 -30.91 23.36
C SER A 672 21.19 -32.08 22.43
N GLU A 673 21.18 -33.31 22.96
CA GLU A 673 20.76 -34.47 22.19
C GLU A 673 19.29 -34.37 21.73
N PRO A 674 18.95 -34.93 20.55
CA PRO A 674 17.56 -34.99 20.11
C PRO A 674 16.73 -35.85 21.07
N ALA A 675 15.60 -35.29 21.52
CA ALA A 675 14.66 -36.00 22.36
C ALA A 675 13.96 -37.12 21.55
N SER A 676 14.47 -38.34 21.72
CA SER A 676 13.88 -39.63 21.31
C SER A 676 13.54 -39.83 19.82
N GLY A 677 14.39 -40.59 19.12
CA GLY A 677 13.92 -41.82 18.45
C GLY A 677 13.85 -41.87 16.92
N GLU A 678 13.92 -40.74 16.21
CA GLU A 678 13.81 -40.72 14.73
C GLU A 678 15.20 -40.95 14.06
N PRO A 679 15.34 -41.92 13.13
CA PRO A 679 16.61 -42.17 12.44
C PRO A 679 16.79 -41.26 11.21
N ILE A 680 17.96 -40.62 11.09
CA ILE A 680 18.37 -39.93 9.85
C ILE A 680 18.61 -40.99 8.75
N VAL A 681 17.78 -41.01 7.71
CA VAL A 681 17.92 -41.93 6.58
C VAL A 681 18.78 -41.29 5.50
N ILE A 682 20.02 -41.78 5.34
CA ILE A 682 20.93 -41.34 4.27
C ILE A 682 20.98 -42.43 3.20
N ALA A 683 20.39 -42.15 2.03
CA ALA A 683 20.42 -43.04 0.87
C ALA A 683 21.36 -42.49 -0.22
N GLY A 684 22.51 -43.15 -0.43
CA GLY A 684 23.50 -42.77 -1.44
C GLY A 684 23.98 -43.96 -2.26
N SER A 685 24.20 -43.73 -3.57
CA SER A 685 24.68 -44.75 -4.51
C SER A 685 26.13 -44.50 -4.96
N GLY A 686 27.07 -44.55 -4.00
CA GLY A 686 28.50 -44.47 -4.31
C GLY A 686 29.34 -43.87 -3.18
N THR A 687 30.38 -44.61 -2.77
CA THR A 687 31.55 -44.18 -1.97
C THR A 687 31.34 -43.36 -0.68
N ALA A 688 31.54 -44.06 0.45
CA ALA A 688 32.07 -43.58 1.74
C ALA A 688 31.47 -42.32 2.39
N PHE A 689 30.65 -42.54 3.43
CA PHE A 689 30.32 -41.53 4.45
C PHE A 689 31.37 -41.52 5.57
N ALA A 690 31.63 -40.34 6.14
CA ALA A 690 32.48 -40.17 7.31
C ALA A 690 31.76 -39.31 8.36
N LEU A 691 31.64 -39.82 9.59
CA LEU A 691 31.22 -39.05 10.75
C LEU A 691 32.49 -38.70 11.56
N GLY A 692 32.71 -37.42 11.82
CA GLY A 692 33.82 -36.93 12.64
C GLY A 692 33.36 -36.50 14.04
N PRO A 693 34.20 -36.63 15.08
CA PRO A 693 33.89 -36.07 16.39
C PRO A 693 33.92 -34.53 16.37
N SER A 694 33.21 -33.90 17.32
CA SER A 694 33.25 -32.45 17.53
C SER A 694 34.69 -31.94 17.67
N VAL A 695 34.98 -30.78 17.06
CA VAL A 695 36.25 -30.08 17.20
C VAL A 695 35.99 -28.77 17.94
N ASP A 696 36.15 -28.79 19.26
CA ASP A 696 36.03 -27.58 20.08
C ASP A 696 37.12 -26.57 19.69
N ASN A 697 36.68 -25.40 19.23
CA ASN A 697 37.46 -24.15 19.08
C ASN A 697 38.59 -24.11 18.00
N PRO A 698 38.29 -23.63 16.78
CA PRO A 698 39.28 -23.41 15.71
C PRO A 698 39.93 -22.01 15.78
N SER A 699 40.71 -21.72 16.82
CA SER A 699 41.36 -20.40 17.02
C SER A 699 42.72 -20.25 16.30
N ALA A 700 42.79 -20.56 15.00
CA ALA A 700 43.80 -20.03 14.05
C ALA A 700 43.51 -20.47 12.58
N PRO A 701 43.60 -19.59 11.58
CA PRO A 701 43.57 -20.00 10.18
C PRO A 701 44.92 -20.64 9.76
N GLY A 702 44.87 -21.83 9.14
CA GLY A 702 46.02 -22.41 8.43
C GLY A 702 46.69 -23.68 9.01
N GLN A 703 46.06 -24.37 9.97
CA GLN A 703 46.56 -25.65 10.52
C GLN A 703 45.49 -26.76 10.49
N LEU A 704 45.01 -27.14 9.30
CA LEU A 704 44.50 -28.50 9.10
C LEU A 704 45.70 -29.45 9.13
N GLY A 705 45.92 -30.10 10.27
CA GLY A 705 47.01 -31.05 10.45
C GLY A 705 46.88 -32.23 9.49
N THR A 706 47.95 -32.56 8.76
CA THR A 706 47.97 -33.59 7.71
C THR A 706 47.85 -35.05 8.21
N ASP A 707 47.55 -35.26 9.49
CA ASP A 707 47.53 -36.56 10.18
C ASP A 707 46.19 -36.86 10.88
N ALA A 708 45.10 -36.18 10.51
CA ALA A 708 43.74 -36.63 10.87
C ALA A 708 43.37 -37.89 10.07
N THR A 709 43.77 -39.08 10.54
CA THR A 709 43.35 -40.35 9.94
C THR A 709 41.87 -40.62 10.21
N TYR A 710 41.02 -40.17 9.29
CA TYR A 710 39.62 -40.59 9.23
C TYR A 710 39.53 -42.09 8.89
N THR A 711 39.04 -42.90 9.82
CA THR A 711 38.73 -44.32 9.56
C THR A 711 37.42 -44.41 8.77
N PRO A 712 37.41 -44.94 7.54
CA PRO A 712 36.17 -45.12 6.79
C PRO A 712 35.27 -46.15 7.49
N PHE A 713 34.00 -45.79 7.72
CA PHE A 713 33.02 -46.73 8.25
C PHE A 713 32.62 -47.74 7.15
N VAL A 714 33.02 -48.99 7.33
CA VAL A 714 32.65 -50.10 6.43
C VAL A 714 31.58 -50.93 7.12
N LEU A 715 30.38 -51.00 6.52
CA LEU A 715 29.30 -51.88 6.99
C LEU A 715 29.71 -53.34 6.87
N GLY A 716 30.22 -53.94 7.95
CA GLY A 716 30.72 -55.32 7.92
C GLY A 716 31.49 -55.86 9.13
N SER A 717 31.48 -55.21 10.29
CA SER A 717 32.07 -55.76 11.52
C SER A 717 31.31 -55.33 12.76
N ALA A 718 31.03 -56.28 13.65
CA ALA A 718 30.13 -56.09 14.77
C ALA A 718 30.81 -55.48 16.01
N GLU A 719 30.24 -54.40 16.53
CA GLU A 719 29.99 -54.17 17.96
C GLU A 719 28.96 -53.04 18.11
N PHE A 720 27.74 -53.38 18.53
CA PHE A 720 26.71 -52.39 18.88
C PHE A 720 26.91 -51.98 20.36
N PRO A 721 26.80 -50.68 20.71
CA PRO A 721 26.85 -50.25 22.11
C PRO A 721 25.67 -50.83 22.89
N VAL A 722 25.97 -51.57 23.96
CA VAL A 722 25.00 -52.37 24.76
C VAL A 722 24.14 -51.53 25.73
N SER A 723 23.67 -50.35 25.29
CA SER A 723 22.94 -49.40 26.13
C SER A 723 21.79 -48.65 25.42
N VAL A 724 21.34 -49.13 24.25
CA VAL A 724 20.22 -48.52 23.50
C VAL A 724 19.08 -49.52 23.33
N SER A 725 17.86 -49.13 23.69
CA SER A 725 16.62 -49.87 23.37
C SER A 725 15.77 -49.07 22.39
N GLY A 726 15.43 -49.66 21.25
CA GLY A 726 14.64 -49.04 20.19
C GLY A 726 14.21 -50.06 19.13
N THR A 727 13.29 -49.66 18.25
CA THR A 727 12.76 -50.51 17.17
C THR A 727 13.31 -50.03 15.83
N VAL A 728 13.83 -50.95 14.99
CA VAL A 728 14.45 -50.59 13.71
C VAL A 728 13.41 -50.65 12.58
N GLY A 729 13.16 -49.51 11.92
CA GLY A 729 12.49 -49.44 10.63
C GLY A 729 13.36 -50.04 9.51
N ALA A 730 12.73 -50.65 8.50
CA ALA A 730 13.42 -51.53 7.55
C ALA A 730 14.49 -50.84 6.68
N ILE A 731 15.56 -51.59 6.37
CA ILE A 731 16.63 -51.18 5.45
C ILE A 731 16.39 -51.83 4.07
N ALA A 732 16.34 -51.02 3.01
CA ALA A 732 16.34 -51.49 1.63
C ALA A 732 17.73 -51.27 1.00
N VAL A 733 18.26 -52.29 0.33
CA VAL A 733 19.52 -52.20 -0.43
C VAL A 733 19.31 -52.79 -1.82
N GLY A 734 19.58 -52.01 -2.85
CA GLY A 734 19.44 -52.42 -4.24
C GLY A 734 20.16 -51.45 -5.19
N ALA A 735 20.52 -51.93 -6.37
CA ALA A 735 21.11 -51.13 -7.43
C ALA A 735 20.32 -51.37 -8.74
N GLY A 736 19.85 -50.29 -9.36
CA GLY A 736 18.96 -50.37 -10.52
C GLY A 736 17.49 -50.62 -10.15
N SER A 737 16.69 -51.08 -11.11
CA SER A 737 15.23 -51.15 -11.04
C SER A 737 14.65 -52.28 -10.16
N ASP A 738 15.48 -53.22 -9.69
CA ASP A 738 15.05 -54.38 -8.90
C ASP A 738 15.52 -54.26 -7.44
N ALA A 739 14.78 -53.51 -6.62
CA ALA A 739 14.96 -53.51 -5.16
C ALA A 739 14.19 -54.67 -4.51
N THR A 740 14.87 -55.53 -3.75
CA THR A 740 14.24 -56.64 -3.02
C THR A 740 14.16 -56.31 -1.53
N LEU A 741 13.00 -56.45 -0.91
CA LEU A 741 12.80 -56.24 0.52
C LEU A 741 13.49 -57.35 1.33
N VAL A 742 14.53 -57.03 2.10
CA VAL A 742 15.45 -58.06 2.66
C VAL A 742 14.92 -58.72 3.94
N THR A 743 14.12 -58.04 4.77
CA THR A 743 13.45 -58.65 5.93
C THR A 743 12.35 -57.76 6.55
N SER A 744 11.37 -58.40 7.19
CA SER A 744 10.41 -57.79 8.11
C SER A 744 10.47 -58.54 9.45
N LEU A 745 10.87 -57.86 10.53
CA LEU A 745 10.82 -58.40 11.89
C LEU A 745 9.68 -57.75 12.67
N GLN A 746 8.56 -58.46 12.80
CA GLN A 746 7.41 -58.01 13.59
C GLN A 746 7.60 -58.32 15.09
N ASN A 747 7.47 -57.28 15.92
CA ASN A 747 7.10 -57.28 17.34
C ASN A 747 7.32 -58.59 18.15
N GLN A 748 8.50 -58.74 18.77
CA GLN A 748 8.68 -59.60 19.97
C GLN A 748 9.67 -58.95 20.96
N PRO A 749 9.33 -58.82 22.26
CA PRO A 749 10.24 -58.32 23.28
C PRO A 749 11.20 -59.40 23.81
N PHE A 750 12.39 -59.00 24.27
CA PHE A 750 13.43 -59.90 24.80
C PHE A 750 13.65 -59.66 26.31
N VAL A 751 13.77 -60.74 27.09
CA VAL A 751 14.06 -60.71 28.54
C VAL A 751 15.08 -61.81 28.88
N PRO A 752 16.23 -61.51 29.50
CA PRO A 752 17.22 -62.51 29.94
C PRO A 752 16.98 -62.98 31.40
N GLY A 753 17.32 -64.23 31.73
CA GLY A 753 17.02 -64.83 33.04
C GLY A 753 18.09 -65.75 33.67
N LEU A 754 18.35 -65.50 34.97
CA LEU A 754 18.67 -66.39 36.11
C LEU A 754 19.83 -67.42 36.11
N GLU A 755 20.88 -67.06 36.88
CA GLU A 755 21.55 -67.79 38.00
C GLU A 755 22.33 -69.14 37.82
N PRO A 756 23.36 -69.47 38.67
CA PRO A 756 23.26 -69.64 40.14
C PRO A 756 24.42 -69.18 41.10
N VAL A 757 24.08 -69.05 42.39
CA VAL A 757 24.88 -68.79 43.64
C VAL A 757 25.38 -70.12 44.30
N PRO A 758 26.52 -70.30 45.05
CA PRO A 758 27.07 -69.60 46.27
C PRO A 758 28.66 -69.44 46.31
N PRO A 759 29.40 -69.10 47.42
CA PRO A 759 29.03 -68.87 48.84
C PRO A 759 29.51 -67.55 49.55
N VAL A 760 28.94 -67.32 50.74
CA VAL A 760 29.18 -66.22 51.72
C VAL A 760 30.41 -66.49 52.62
N PRO A 761 30.98 -65.48 53.33
CA PRO A 761 30.53 -65.27 54.73
C PRO A 761 30.51 -63.80 55.27
N ASP A 762 29.50 -63.54 56.12
CA ASP A 762 29.54 -62.84 57.43
C ASP A 762 29.79 -61.33 57.68
N PHE A 763 28.77 -60.71 58.32
CA PHE A 763 28.74 -59.59 59.31
C PHE A 763 29.32 -58.19 58.93
N ASP A 764 28.91 -57.05 59.51
CA ASP A 764 28.01 -56.74 60.65
C ASP A 764 27.25 -55.39 60.44
N ALA A 765 26.32 -55.04 61.33
CA ALA A 765 25.55 -53.79 61.32
C ALA A 765 26.04 -52.75 62.35
N ALA A 766 25.95 -51.43 62.05
CA ALA A 766 25.84 -50.36 63.06
C ALA A 766 25.55 -48.95 62.46
N SER A 767 24.84 -48.12 63.26
CA SER A 767 24.77 -46.63 63.27
C SER A 767 24.30 -45.90 61.99
N LEU A 768 23.16 -45.19 61.92
CA LEU A 768 22.55 -44.13 62.77
C LEU A 768 23.37 -42.84 62.92
N ASP A 769 22.64 -41.71 62.80
CA ASP A 769 22.92 -40.36 63.32
C ASP A 769 24.14 -39.61 62.70
N GLN A 770 24.04 -38.40 62.11
CA GLN A 770 23.51 -37.18 62.74
C GLN A 770 23.26 -35.97 61.78
N LEU A 771 22.28 -35.14 62.20
CA LEU A 771 22.19 -33.66 62.13
C LEU A 771 21.91 -32.91 60.81
N GLU A 772 20.68 -32.38 60.73
CA GLU A 772 20.33 -31.03 60.22
C GLU A 772 20.76 -29.93 61.26
N PRO A 773 20.40 -28.62 61.18
CA PRO A 773 19.60 -27.87 60.19
C PRO A 773 20.13 -26.45 59.81
N ASP A 774 19.40 -25.78 58.90
CA ASP A 774 18.88 -24.38 59.02
C ASP A 774 18.44 -23.90 57.61
N ALA A 775 17.47 -23.01 57.38
CA ALA A 775 16.22 -22.58 58.02
C ALA A 775 15.79 -21.27 57.30
N ASP A 776 14.48 -21.08 57.11
CA ASP A 776 13.78 -19.82 56.73
C ASP A 776 14.24 -18.99 55.50
N LEU A 777 13.33 -18.89 54.51
CA LEU A 777 12.43 -17.74 54.48
C LEU A 777 11.07 -18.10 53.86
N ALA A 778 9.98 -17.73 54.54
CA ALA A 778 8.62 -18.12 54.18
C ALA A 778 7.81 -17.03 53.45
N ALA A 779 6.71 -17.50 52.84
CA ALA A 779 5.36 -16.91 52.84
C ALA A 779 4.78 -16.25 51.56
N SER A 780 3.82 -17.01 50.98
CA SER A 780 2.52 -16.53 50.45
C SER A 780 2.50 -15.87 49.06
N LEU A 781 1.49 -16.01 48.20
CA LEU A 781 0.09 -16.52 48.30
C LEU A 781 -0.21 -17.43 47.08
N SER A 782 -0.66 -18.69 47.23
CA SER A 782 -2.07 -19.16 47.24
C SER A 782 -2.89 -18.81 45.97
N ARG A 783 -3.61 -19.70 45.26
CA ARG A 783 -4.31 -20.96 45.64
C ARG A 783 -4.41 -21.98 44.46
N SER A 784 -4.26 -23.29 44.73
CA SER A 784 -5.31 -24.36 44.66
C SER A 784 -5.96 -24.58 43.28
N ALA A 785 -5.67 -25.66 42.55
CA ALA A 785 -6.21 -27.04 42.69
C ALA A 785 -7.75 -27.14 42.43
N THR A 786 -8.32 -28.13 41.73
CA THR A 786 -8.01 -29.58 41.70
C THR A 786 -8.44 -30.30 40.40
N ALA A 787 -7.66 -31.33 40.05
CA ALA A 787 -8.01 -32.63 39.47
C ALA A 787 -9.48 -33.01 39.18
N SER A 788 -9.73 -33.59 37.98
CA SER A 788 -10.02 -35.04 37.81
C SER A 788 -10.45 -35.37 36.36
N ALA A 789 -9.88 -36.42 35.76
CA ALA A 789 -10.45 -37.08 34.58
C ALA A 789 -11.60 -38.04 35.00
N PRO A 790 -12.39 -38.60 34.06
CA PRO A 790 -11.91 -39.78 33.34
C PRO A 790 -12.20 -39.83 31.83
N THR A 791 -11.38 -40.66 31.19
CA THR A 791 -11.50 -41.31 29.87
C THR A 791 -12.89 -41.63 29.34
N GLU A 792 -13.06 -41.48 28.01
CA GLU A 792 -13.47 -42.58 27.11
C GLU A 792 -13.02 -42.31 25.66
N THR A 793 -12.62 -43.36 24.93
CA THR A 793 -12.36 -43.38 23.48
C THR A 793 -13.46 -44.18 22.78
N PRO A 794 -13.78 -43.91 21.49
CA PRO A 794 -13.38 -44.91 20.48
C PRO A 794 -13.09 -44.38 19.05
N GLU A 795 -12.26 -45.17 18.35
CA GLU A 795 -12.25 -45.60 16.93
C GLU A 795 -12.68 -44.69 15.74
N ASN A 796 -11.82 -44.73 14.70
CA ASN A 796 -11.98 -44.40 13.26
C ASN A 796 -13.08 -45.31 12.60
N PRO A 797 -13.61 -45.11 11.35
CA PRO A 797 -12.96 -44.47 10.18
C PRO A 797 -13.84 -43.76 9.10
N GLU A 798 -13.18 -43.43 7.96
CA GLU A 798 -13.69 -43.19 6.59
C GLU A 798 -14.07 -41.76 6.12
N THR A 799 -13.59 -41.43 4.91
CA THR A 799 -13.89 -40.24 4.09
C THR A 799 -14.91 -40.54 2.99
N PRO A 800 -15.76 -39.55 2.63
CA PRO A 800 -16.11 -39.29 1.21
C PRO A 800 -16.26 -37.77 0.88
N PRO A 801 -16.56 -37.35 -0.38
CA PRO A 801 -16.14 -36.03 -0.88
C PRO A 801 -17.20 -34.91 -1.01
N THR A 802 -16.68 -33.69 -1.10
CA THR A 802 -17.08 -32.44 -1.81
C THR A 802 -18.55 -31.99 -1.98
N ASN A 803 -18.74 -30.67 -1.86
CA ASN A 803 -19.87 -29.81 -2.31
C ASN A 803 -21.17 -29.80 -1.47
N CYS A 804 -21.15 -29.02 -0.37
CA CYS A 804 -22.25 -28.13 0.05
C CYS A 804 -21.78 -27.21 1.19
N THR A 805 -21.80 -25.89 1.01
CA THR A 805 -21.24 -24.94 2.00
C THR A 805 -22.30 -24.47 3.01
N ALA A 806 -21.91 -24.45 4.30
CA ALA A 806 -22.57 -23.82 5.44
C ALA A 806 -24.04 -24.21 5.78
N GLN A 807 -24.21 -25.06 6.81
CA GLN A 807 -25.45 -25.15 7.59
C GLN A 807 -25.22 -24.69 9.04
N ARG A 808 -26.10 -23.83 9.56
CA ARG A 808 -26.07 -23.34 10.94
C ARG A 808 -26.74 -24.35 11.86
N ILE A 809 -26.04 -24.80 12.90
CA ILE A 809 -26.63 -25.62 13.97
C ILE A 809 -27.35 -24.68 14.95
N GLU A 810 -28.66 -24.86 15.09
CA GLU A 810 -29.45 -24.25 16.18
C GLU A 810 -29.98 -25.35 17.11
N LEU A 811 -29.95 -25.07 18.41
CA LEU A 811 -30.49 -25.98 19.43
C LEU A 811 -31.99 -25.77 19.55
N ASN A 812 -32.74 -26.87 19.59
CA ASN A 812 -34.17 -26.81 19.89
C ASN A 812 -34.42 -26.42 21.37
N PRO A 813 -35.67 -26.11 21.78
CA PRO A 813 -35.98 -25.68 23.16
C PRO A 813 -35.68 -26.72 24.26
N GLU A 814 -35.30 -27.95 23.92
CA GLU A 814 -34.90 -29.02 24.84
C GLU A 814 -33.38 -29.34 24.77
N GLY A 815 -32.60 -28.55 24.02
CA GLY A 815 -31.14 -28.63 24.00
C GLY A 815 -30.55 -29.72 23.10
N LEU A 816 -31.33 -30.26 22.15
CA LEU A 816 -30.84 -31.22 21.16
C LEU A 816 -30.69 -30.55 19.77
N PRO A 817 -29.64 -30.88 18.99
CA PRO A 817 -29.46 -30.37 17.64
C PRO A 817 -30.43 -31.04 16.66
N GLU A 818 -31.15 -30.25 15.86
CA GLU A 818 -32.07 -30.73 14.81
C GLU A 818 -31.63 -30.15 13.45
N LEU A 819 -31.38 -31.01 12.46
CA LEU A 819 -31.01 -30.58 11.10
C LEU A 819 -32.26 -30.34 10.25
N ARG A 820 -32.34 -29.17 9.60
CA ARG A 820 -33.35 -28.87 8.57
C ARG A 820 -32.71 -28.20 7.36
N GLY A 821 -32.72 -28.91 6.24
CA GLY A 821 -32.40 -28.38 4.92
C GLY A 821 -33.51 -28.73 3.94
N ALA A 822 -33.90 -27.76 3.11
CA ALA A 822 -34.77 -27.97 1.96
C ALA A 822 -33.96 -27.69 0.69
N CYS A 823 -33.99 -28.61 -0.27
CA CYS A 823 -33.47 -28.38 -1.62
C CYS A 823 -34.66 -28.11 -2.54
N LEU A 824 -34.57 -27.06 -3.36
CA LEU A 824 -35.47 -26.83 -4.49
C LEU A 824 -34.72 -27.17 -5.78
N GLU A 825 -35.38 -27.89 -6.67
CA GLU A 825 -34.88 -28.19 -8.02
C GLU A 825 -35.09 -26.97 -8.92
N GLU A 826 -34.15 -26.71 -9.83
CA GLU A 826 -34.32 -25.73 -10.92
C GLU A 826 -34.19 -26.44 -12.28
N ASP A 827 -35.12 -26.14 -13.19
CA ASP A 827 -35.31 -26.86 -14.45
C ASP A 827 -34.21 -26.55 -15.48
N THR A 828 -33.83 -27.58 -16.27
CA THR A 828 -32.89 -27.44 -17.39
C THR A 828 -33.61 -27.06 -18.69
N GLU A 829 -33.32 -25.88 -19.24
CA GLU A 829 -33.83 -25.48 -20.56
C GLU A 829 -32.92 -26.01 -21.70
N GLN A 830 -33.53 -26.64 -22.72
CA GLN A 830 -32.81 -27.30 -23.81
C GLN A 830 -32.50 -26.36 -24.99
N VAL A 831 -31.25 -26.39 -25.46
CA VAL A 831 -30.86 -25.85 -26.78
C VAL A 831 -31.03 -26.95 -27.86
N PRO A 832 -31.78 -26.72 -28.94
CA PRO A 832 -31.87 -27.66 -30.06
C PRO A 832 -30.77 -27.42 -31.10
N ALA A 833 -30.17 -28.50 -31.61
CA ALA A 833 -29.24 -28.46 -32.74
C ALA A 833 -29.98 -28.60 -34.08
N GLU A 834 -29.52 -27.87 -35.10
CA GLU A 834 -29.88 -28.10 -36.52
C GLU A 834 -28.75 -28.83 -37.30
N PRO A 835 -29.05 -29.48 -38.45
CA PRO A 835 -28.38 -30.73 -38.77
C PRO A 835 -27.51 -30.73 -40.05
N LYS A 836 -26.39 -31.46 -40.01
CA LYS A 836 -26.10 -32.57 -40.95
C LYS A 836 -24.88 -33.41 -40.58
#